data_AF-A0A6P5SYA6-F1
#
_entry.id   AF-A0A6P5SYA6-F1
#
_cell.length_a   1.000
_cell.length_b   1.000
_cell.length_c   1.000
_cell.angle_alpha   90.00
_cell.angle_beta   90.00
_cell.angle_gamma   90.00
#
_symmetry.space_group_name_H-M   'P 1'
#
loop_
_entity.id
_entity.type
_entity.pdbx_description
1 polymer ?
#
loop_
_entity_poly.entity_id
_entity_poly.type
_entity_poly.pdbx_seq_one_letter_code
_entity_poly.pdbx_strand_id
1 'polypeptide(L)'
;MIKHRWRELAKSFGNHVDPEKTEQLKRTKSEIENNVTRIFKLIKNEEQGKKEDSRKDSKNESELVGLIENFYQQYQSLYALYDHLVGESGRIVRGKKERKGFALSPSSSDSEYYSSEDVEGNNAKLENEHQKLADSIKHEANTENSEVADLKEKLVSRNEEKEAINSEYMEALRKIRQAGNIDKDLKNEMDERVRELSALVEAHEAHGNESSARVKELEGQLTGFKIELESLCCQKRDLEAWKEGKAAEAKQLGEKNIGLHARVLELEIGLKGKEDEISDLQKKLKENEDSSTSKVSDLMAQASNLQVEVNSLRSQKGELEQKMVSKKNESLAQVKGLRDQINGVQKELKSLRQHKTESEAQLDKKNKEISKHLLQIENLKEELNRKDTIEMKMMDDRQCLLERMKELEMQMDSRRSQRKNLEKQIKNRNQENNKLRQENEGLLSKIFELERTLNERGDEFYALHRECEDGKNESSTQLTDLTTQVSNLKQELDSLQTKKSQSHLQIEKESRQYFERLGEMENQNSKLTGKIARIERENRKYLDRLTEMENQNNNLTVKISEQQRILKEQEDTIRKFNKDHKQAKIWFPSSKLNLQVAERKMEELAEKYRINIEDNVRLLYQRIRVAEQIHNENKEGYKKMKDWYETEIRGLKEKLATYEDPARKMKEISETAKGTFQGLDLVVLKFEEGHKNFLNQISKMSNDLESAKMWVTGTAREIKRLRHNVECLATQLNEKEEQEGVLRDKVCELKVSASKEAEEKLNMTKGLSQLEEQVGNLERELKDKDEDLLILGEEKREAIRQLCVLIDHHQSRYDDLKEAVSKRSAAARSRAVT
;
A
#
# COMPACT_ATOMS: atom_id res chain seq x y z
N MET A 1 38.02 7.91 6.71
CA MET A 1 37.94 6.42 6.76
C MET A 1 38.08 5.70 5.42
N ILE A 2 37.53 6.19 4.29
CA ILE A 2 37.35 5.40 3.05
C ILE A 2 38.64 4.78 2.46
N LYS A 3 39.80 5.44 2.55
CA LYS A 3 41.09 4.97 1.97
C LYS A 3 41.67 3.68 2.60
N HIS A 4 41.11 3.15 3.69
CA HIS A 4 41.55 1.87 4.28
C HIS A 4 40.80 0.65 3.75
N ARG A 5 39.46 0.64 3.74
CA ARG A 5 38.66 -0.52 3.29
C ARG A 5 39.01 -0.98 1.86
N TRP A 6 39.24 -0.06 0.94
CA TRP A 6 39.70 -0.38 -0.43
C TRP A 6 41.08 -1.05 -0.48
N ARG A 7 41.96 -0.76 0.49
CA ARG A 7 43.31 -1.35 0.59
C ARG A 7 43.30 -2.76 1.19
N GLU A 8 42.23 -3.14 1.89
CA GLU A 8 42.02 -4.48 2.44
C GLU A 8 41.34 -5.38 1.40
N LEU A 9 40.29 -4.89 0.72
CA LEU A 9 39.69 -5.59 -0.42
C LEU A 9 40.71 -5.87 -1.54
N ALA A 10 41.61 -4.93 -1.84
CA ALA A 10 42.68 -5.15 -2.81
C ALA A 10 43.67 -6.27 -2.41
N LYS A 11 43.72 -6.68 -1.13
CA LYS A 11 44.58 -7.79 -0.67
C LYS A 11 43.91 -9.15 -0.81
N SER A 12 42.60 -9.27 -0.61
CA SER A 12 41.90 -10.56 -0.68
C SER A 12 41.79 -11.11 -2.10
N PHE A 13 41.73 -10.24 -3.12
CA PHE A 13 41.73 -10.65 -4.53
C PHE A 13 43.13 -10.93 -5.11
N GLY A 14 44.21 -10.53 -4.42
CA GLY A 14 45.57 -10.56 -4.95
C GLY A 14 46.14 -11.97 -5.23
N ASN A 15 45.56 -13.02 -4.65
CA ASN A 15 46.10 -14.39 -4.70
C ASN A 15 45.47 -15.27 -5.80
N HIS A 16 44.48 -14.78 -6.53
CA HIS A 16 43.72 -15.55 -7.52
C HIS A 16 43.57 -14.86 -8.88
N VAL A 17 44.31 -13.79 -9.14
CA VAL A 17 44.42 -13.20 -10.48
C VAL A 17 45.79 -13.50 -11.06
N ASP A 18 45.79 -14.03 -12.28
CA ASP A 18 46.95 -14.31 -13.09
C ASP A 18 47.89 -13.08 -13.20
N PRO A 19 49.19 -13.20 -12.84
CA PRO A 19 50.14 -12.09 -12.89
C PRO A 19 50.35 -11.54 -14.32
N GLU A 20 50.21 -12.38 -15.34
CA GLU A 20 50.35 -11.95 -16.73
C GLU A 20 49.12 -11.14 -17.19
N LYS A 21 47.91 -11.59 -16.83
CA LYS A 21 46.67 -10.81 -17.09
C LYS A 21 46.65 -9.49 -16.33
N THR A 22 47.20 -9.40 -15.12
CA THR A 22 47.27 -8.13 -14.37
C THR A 22 48.30 -7.15 -14.94
N GLU A 23 49.41 -7.61 -15.51
CA GLU A 23 50.31 -6.73 -16.28
C GLU A 23 49.70 -6.29 -17.63
N GLN A 24 48.98 -7.17 -18.32
CA GLN A 24 48.21 -6.78 -19.51
C GLN A 24 47.17 -5.68 -19.19
N LEU A 25 46.43 -5.83 -18.09
CA LEU A 25 45.47 -4.82 -17.58
C LEU A 25 46.12 -3.49 -17.19
N LYS A 26 47.37 -3.47 -16.71
CA LYS A 26 48.12 -2.22 -16.48
C LYS A 26 48.49 -1.55 -17.81
N ARG A 27 48.98 -2.32 -18.78
CA ARG A 27 49.39 -1.79 -20.09
C ARG A 27 48.22 -1.18 -20.84
N THR A 28 47.11 -1.91 -20.99
CA THR A 28 45.90 -1.38 -21.65
C THR A 28 45.33 -0.18 -20.90
N LYS A 29 45.34 -0.19 -19.56
CA LYS A 29 44.95 0.99 -18.77
C LYS A 29 45.82 2.21 -19.10
N SER A 30 47.14 2.08 -19.14
CA SER A 30 48.04 3.21 -19.45
C SER A 30 47.97 3.65 -20.92
N GLU A 31 47.64 2.76 -21.85
CA GLU A 31 47.31 3.14 -23.24
C GLU A 31 46.00 3.94 -23.29
N ILE A 32 44.96 3.50 -22.59
CA ILE A 32 43.67 4.21 -22.48
C ILE A 32 43.87 5.60 -21.85
N GLU A 33 44.62 5.72 -20.73
CA GLU A 33 44.89 7.00 -20.08
C GLU A 33 45.69 7.96 -20.99
N ASN A 34 46.63 7.45 -21.80
CA ASN A 34 47.33 8.25 -22.81
C ASN A 34 46.41 8.66 -23.99
N ASN A 35 45.57 7.76 -24.49
CA ASN A 35 44.63 8.02 -25.58
C ASN A 35 43.57 9.06 -25.16
N VAL A 36 42.99 8.93 -23.96
CA VAL A 36 42.09 9.94 -23.38
C VAL A 36 42.79 11.29 -23.21
N THR A 37 44.07 11.30 -22.81
CA THR A 37 44.87 12.53 -22.72
C THR A 37 45.15 13.16 -24.10
N ARG A 38 45.26 12.36 -25.16
CA ARG A 38 45.40 12.82 -26.56
C ARG A 38 44.08 13.39 -27.09
N ILE A 39 42.96 12.70 -26.85
CA ILE A 39 41.59 13.17 -27.15
C ILE A 39 41.33 14.52 -26.48
N PHE A 40 41.61 14.65 -25.17
CA PHE A 40 41.44 15.91 -24.44
C PHE A 40 42.31 17.06 -25.00
N LYS A 41 43.50 16.76 -25.56
CA LYS A 41 44.34 17.77 -26.21
C LYS A 41 43.79 18.19 -27.57
N LEU A 42 43.23 17.28 -28.37
CA LEU A 42 42.61 17.61 -29.64
C LEU A 42 41.39 18.53 -29.44
N ILE A 43 40.43 18.10 -28.61
CA ILE A 43 39.21 18.88 -28.29
C ILE A 43 39.58 20.27 -27.72
N LYS A 44 40.56 20.34 -26.81
CA LYS A 44 40.95 21.62 -26.17
C LYS A 44 41.72 22.58 -27.10
N ASN A 45 42.32 22.07 -28.17
CA ASN A 45 42.91 22.93 -29.22
C ASN A 45 41.83 23.49 -30.15
N GLU A 46 40.75 22.75 -30.36
CA GLU A 46 39.59 23.13 -31.19
C GLU A 46 38.85 24.35 -30.62
N GLU A 47 38.67 24.40 -29.29
CA GLU A 47 38.01 25.52 -28.58
C GLU A 47 38.76 26.88 -28.66
N GLN A 48 40.01 26.94 -29.17
CA GLN A 48 40.82 28.17 -29.18
C GLN A 48 41.14 28.73 -30.58
N GLY A 49 40.69 28.10 -31.67
CA GLY A 49 40.97 28.52 -33.05
C GLY A 49 39.94 29.49 -33.64
N LYS A 50 40.24 30.80 -33.72
CA LYS A 50 39.47 31.76 -34.55
C LYS A 50 40.19 32.08 -35.86
N LYS A 51 39.74 31.45 -36.96
CA LYS A 51 40.31 31.50 -38.34
C LYS A 51 41.67 30.76 -38.39
N GLU A 52 42.05 30.03 -39.44
CA GLU A 52 41.71 30.14 -40.87
C GLU A 52 41.98 28.81 -41.63
N ASP A 53 41.41 28.69 -42.85
CA ASP A 53 41.67 27.69 -43.91
C ASP A 53 41.22 26.20 -43.70
N SER A 54 40.12 25.84 -44.38
CA SER A 54 39.28 24.64 -44.18
C SER A 54 39.84 23.32 -44.74
N ARG A 55 41.16 23.12 -44.68
CA ARG A 55 41.84 21.94 -45.24
C ARG A 55 42.72 21.16 -44.26
N LYS A 56 42.76 21.58 -42.99
CA LYS A 56 43.44 20.85 -41.89
C LYS A 56 42.47 20.08 -41.00
N ASP A 57 41.27 20.60 -40.81
CA ASP A 57 40.38 20.19 -39.72
C ASP A 57 39.92 18.74 -39.86
N SER A 58 39.52 18.34 -41.07
CA SER A 58 39.09 16.96 -41.37
C SER A 58 40.15 15.90 -41.07
N LYS A 59 41.44 16.25 -41.02
CA LYS A 59 42.49 15.32 -40.61
C LYS A 59 42.52 15.16 -39.08
N ASN A 60 42.43 16.25 -38.33
CA ASN A 60 42.34 16.22 -36.87
C ASN A 60 41.05 15.51 -36.42
N GLU A 61 39.94 15.80 -37.09
CA GLU A 61 38.63 15.15 -36.89
C GLU A 61 38.71 13.64 -37.16
N SER A 62 39.38 13.22 -38.25
CA SER A 62 39.61 11.79 -38.52
C SER A 62 40.53 11.10 -37.49
N GLU A 63 41.54 11.81 -36.95
CA GLU A 63 42.39 11.28 -35.88
C GLU A 63 41.62 11.18 -34.55
N LEU A 64 40.74 12.15 -34.27
CA LEU A 64 39.86 12.17 -33.11
C LEU A 64 38.83 11.02 -33.16
N VAL A 65 38.14 10.84 -34.30
CA VAL A 65 37.20 9.73 -34.52
C VAL A 65 37.92 8.38 -34.39
N GLY A 66 39.08 8.22 -35.03
CA GLY A 66 39.87 6.98 -34.93
C GLY A 66 40.33 6.66 -33.50
N LEU A 67 40.67 7.68 -32.69
CA LEU A 67 40.98 7.52 -31.27
C LEU A 67 39.75 7.15 -30.44
N ILE A 68 38.57 7.67 -30.77
CA ILE A 68 37.29 7.34 -30.11
C ILE A 68 36.86 5.91 -30.45
N GLU A 69 36.96 5.48 -31.72
CA GLU A 69 36.70 4.09 -32.11
C GLU A 69 37.69 3.11 -31.47
N ASN A 70 38.98 3.47 -31.40
CA ASN A 70 39.99 2.67 -30.71
C ASN A 70 39.68 2.53 -29.21
N PHE A 71 39.32 3.63 -28.53
CA PHE A 71 38.87 3.62 -27.14
C PHE A 71 37.63 2.74 -26.95
N TYR A 72 36.66 2.79 -27.88
CA TYR A 72 35.44 1.98 -27.81
C TYR A 72 35.73 0.47 -28.01
N GLN A 73 36.62 0.11 -28.94
CA GLN A 73 37.07 -1.27 -29.14
C GLN A 73 37.86 -1.80 -27.92
N GLN A 74 38.74 -0.97 -27.33
CA GLN A 74 39.45 -1.31 -26.09
C GLN A 74 38.46 -1.46 -24.92
N TYR A 75 37.44 -0.61 -24.82
CA TYR A 75 36.39 -0.71 -23.81
C TYR A 75 35.55 -1.98 -23.95
N GLN A 76 35.10 -2.34 -25.16
CA GLN A 76 34.37 -3.60 -25.37
C GLN A 76 35.26 -4.83 -25.08
N SER A 77 36.55 -4.79 -25.45
CA SER A 77 37.50 -5.87 -25.13
C SER A 77 37.69 -6.04 -23.62
N LEU A 78 37.76 -4.94 -22.88
CA LEU A 78 37.83 -4.93 -21.42
C LEU A 78 36.53 -5.44 -20.76
N TYR A 79 35.38 -5.10 -21.34
CA TYR A 79 34.07 -5.58 -20.89
C TYR A 79 33.91 -7.10 -21.10
N ALA A 80 34.33 -7.62 -22.26
CA ALA A 80 34.35 -9.07 -22.52
C ALA A 80 35.29 -9.83 -21.57
N LEU A 81 36.44 -9.23 -21.20
CA LEU A 81 37.34 -9.79 -20.19
C LEU A 81 36.70 -9.80 -18.79
N TYR A 82 35.94 -8.75 -18.45
CA TYR A 82 35.19 -8.67 -17.20
C TYR A 82 34.09 -9.74 -17.13
N ASP A 83 33.28 -9.91 -18.18
CA ASP A 83 32.27 -10.95 -18.26
C ASP A 83 32.87 -12.37 -18.17
N HIS A 84 34.07 -12.59 -18.73
CA HIS A 84 34.80 -13.87 -18.56
C HIS A 84 35.20 -14.11 -17.10
N LEU A 85 35.74 -13.10 -16.41
CA LEU A 85 36.11 -13.17 -14.99
C LEU A 85 34.89 -13.38 -14.08
N VAL A 86 33.78 -12.70 -14.36
CA VAL A 86 32.50 -12.90 -13.66
C VAL A 86 32.00 -14.33 -13.90
N GLY A 87 32.03 -14.81 -15.15
CA GLY A 87 31.65 -16.18 -15.53
C GLY A 87 32.53 -17.26 -14.89
N GLU A 88 33.84 -17.02 -14.74
CA GLU A 88 34.76 -17.92 -14.03
C GLU A 88 34.49 -17.94 -12.52
N SER A 89 34.27 -16.78 -11.89
CA SER A 89 33.92 -16.72 -10.47
C SER A 89 32.61 -17.46 -10.16
N GLY A 90 31.64 -17.41 -11.08
CA GLY A 90 30.38 -18.14 -10.99
C GLY A 90 30.52 -19.67 -11.04
N ARG A 91 31.57 -20.20 -11.67
CA ARG A 91 31.84 -21.65 -11.75
C ARG A 91 32.34 -22.24 -10.42
N ILE A 92 33.02 -21.45 -9.59
CA ILE A 92 33.56 -21.91 -8.30
C ILE A 92 32.45 -22.14 -7.25
N VAL A 93 31.29 -21.48 -7.41
CA VAL A 93 30.19 -21.48 -6.42
C VAL A 93 29.12 -22.57 -6.69
N ARG A 94 29.22 -23.34 -7.78
CA ARG A 94 28.28 -24.44 -8.09
C ARG A 94 28.99 -25.77 -8.36
N GLY A 95 29.34 -26.49 -7.28
CA GLY A 95 30.17 -27.69 -7.35
C GLY A 95 29.82 -28.85 -6.40
N LYS A 96 28.54 -29.26 -6.27
CA LYS A 96 28.08 -30.65 -5.97
C LYS A 96 26.57 -30.78 -5.72
N LYS A 97 25.81 -31.26 -6.71
CA LYS A 97 24.66 -32.17 -6.51
C LYS A 97 24.32 -32.88 -7.82
N GLU A 98 23.91 -34.16 -7.72
CA GLU A 98 23.37 -35.02 -8.79
C GLU A 98 24.37 -35.49 -9.90
N ARG A 99 24.37 -36.75 -10.39
CA ARG A 99 23.82 -38.02 -9.83
C ARG A 99 24.34 -39.24 -10.62
N LYS A 100 24.49 -40.39 -9.92
CA LYS A 100 24.74 -41.77 -10.45
C LYS A 100 26.08 -41.96 -11.19
N GLY A 101 26.73 -43.13 -11.17
CA GLY A 101 26.45 -44.38 -10.44
C GLY A 101 27.22 -45.55 -11.10
N PHE A 102 27.49 -46.67 -10.44
CA PHE A 102 27.11 -47.14 -9.09
C PHE A 102 28.36 -47.08 -8.16
N ALA A 103 28.69 -47.91 -7.16
CA ALA A 103 28.13 -49.10 -6.50
C ALA A 103 28.71 -49.16 -5.05
N LEU A 104 28.28 -50.00 -4.10
CA LEU A 104 27.23 -51.04 -4.03
C LEU A 104 26.52 -50.93 -2.64
N SER A 105 25.78 -51.96 -2.18
CA SER A 105 24.94 -51.97 -0.95
C SER A 105 24.56 -53.43 -0.57
N PRO A 106 23.82 -53.75 0.52
CA PRO A 106 23.26 -52.94 1.64
C PRO A 106 23.91 -53.39 3.00
N SER A 107 23.32 -53.54 4.21
CA SER A 107 21.94 -53.42 4.76
C SER A 107 21.94 -53.32 6.31
N SER A 108 20.74 -53.08 6.91
CA SER A 108 20.19 -53.40 8.26
C SER A 108 21.09 -53.35 9.53
N SER A 109 20.76 -52.72 10.68
CA SER A 109 19.52 -52.45 11.45
C SER A 109 19.08 -53.57 12.42
N ASP A 110 19.19 -53.24 13.73
CA ASP A 110 18.45 -53.60 14.97
C ASP A 110 18.29 -55.01 15.60
N SER A 111 18.34 -54.98 16.95
CA SER A 111 17.68 -55.78 18.01
C SER A 111 17.96 -57.27 18.30
N GLU A 112 18.56 -57.48 19.49
CA GLU A 112 18.19 -58.39 20.63
C GLU A 112 18.05 -59.95 20.55
N TYR A 113 18.78 -60.60 21.49
CA TYR A 113 18.35 -61.66 22.45
C TYR A 113 18.71 -63.17 22.31
N TYR A 114 19.13 -63.73 23.47
CA TYR A 114 19.30 -65.12 23.97
C TYR A 114 20.38 -66.14 23.48
N SER A 115 20.81 -66.94 24.47
CA SER A 115 21.66 -68.16 24.51
C SER A 115 20.96 -69.40 23.88
N SER A 116 21.53 -70.62 23.74
CA SER A 116 22.72 -71.27 24.36
C SER A 116 23.19 -72.52 23.58
N GLU A 117 24.29 -73.16 24.04
CA GLU A 117 24.79 -74.53 23.69
C GLU A 117 25.24 -74.81 22.22
N ASP A 118 26.11 -75.79 21.88
CA ASP A 118 26.59 -77.01 22.57
C ASP A 118 28.13 -77.28 22.49
N VAL A 119 28.66 -77.87 23.58
CA VAL A 119 29.62 -79.00 23.76
C VAL A 119 30.64 -79.40 22.65
N GLU A 120 31.96 -79.50 22.96
CA GLU A 120 32.67 -80.79 23.30
C GLU A 120 34.22 -80.68 23.45
N GLY A 121 34.84 -81.57 24.25
CA GLY A 121 36.12 -82.23 23.86
C GLY A 121 37.42 -82.03 24.69
N ASN A 122 37.68 -82.94 25.66
CA ASN A 122 38.89 -83.80 25.80
C ASN A 122 39.29 -84.16 27.26
N ASN A 123 39.92 -85.34 27.46
CA ASN A 123 40.16 -85.98 28.77
C ASN A 123 41.33 -86.99 28.72
N ALA A 124 42.08 -87.22 29.82
CA ALA A 124 43.04 -88.34 29.94
C ALA A 124 43.52 -88.72 31.38
N LYS A 125 43.19 -89.95 31.83
CA LYS A 125 43.99 -90.87 32.70
C LYS A 125 44.23 -90.52 34.20
N LEU A 126 44.40 -91.45 35.16
CA LEU A 126 44.45 -92.95 35.18
C LEU A 126 44.16 -93.50 36.62
N GLU A 127 43.51 -94.69 36.74
CA GLU A 127 43.67 -95.82 37.73
C GLU A 127 43.99 -95.60 39.25
N ASN A 128 43.62 -96.46 40.24
CA ASN A 128 42.95 -97.79 40.30
C ASN A 128 42.34 -98.04 41.73
N GLU A 129 41.59 -99.13 41.96
CA GLU A 129 41.06 -99.56 43.29
C GLU A 129 41.52 -100.98 43.72
N HIS A 130 41.51 -101.33 45.04
CA HIS A 130 41.16 -102.69 45.56
C HIS A 130 41.12 -102.86 47.13
N GLN A 131 39.92 -102.77 47.70
CA GLN A 131 39.18 -103.85 48.41
C GLN A 131 39.73 -104.64 49.66
N LYS A 132 39.11 -104.37 50.83
CA LYS A 132 38.60 -105.27 51.93
C LYS A 132 39.38 -105.77 53.19
N LEU A 133 38.71 -105.49 54.34
CA LEU A 133 38.30 -106.37 55.47
C LEU A 133 39.06 -106.33 56.84
N ALA A 134 38.27 -106.59 57.90
CA ALA A 134 38.48 -106.48 59.35
C ALA A 134 39.48 -107.50 59.97
N ASP A 135 39.84 -107.49 61.26
CA ASP A 135 39.05 -107.06 62.44
C ASP A 135 39.85 -106.73 63.73
N SER A 136 39.19 -106.00 64.64
CA SER A 136 39.33 -105.98 66.12
C SER A 136 40.65 -105.61 66.83
N ILE A 137 40.75 -104.32 67.16
CA ILE A 137 40.96 -103.79 68.54
C ILE A 137 42.03 -104.47 69.41
N LYS A 138 43.25 -103.87 69.47
CA LYS A 138 44.06 -103.83 70.71
C LYS A 138 45.12 -102.71 70.77
N HIS A 139 44.70 -101.45 70.88
CA HIS A 139 45.11 -100.58 71.99
C HIS A 139 44.39 -99.22 71.96
N GLU A 140 43.29 -99.19 72.70
CA GLU A 140 42.38 -98.09 73.01
C GLU A 140 43.08 -97.02 73.88
N ALA A 141 44.05 -96.33 73.28
CA ALA A 141 44.86 -95.26 73.89
C ALA A 141 45.50 -94.33 72.84
N ASN A 142 45.71 -94.81 71.61
CA ASN A 142 46.26 -94.01 70.52
C ASN A 142 45.17 -93.29 69.69
N THR A 143 43.91 -93.76 69.75
CA THR A 143 42.79 -93.25 68.94
C THR A 143 42.51 -91.77 69.20
N GLU A 144 42.43 -91.37 70.47
CA GLU A 144 42.20 -89.97 70.86
C GLU A 144 43.34 -89.05 70.41
N ASN A 145 44.59 -89.53 70.44
CA ASN A 145 45.74 -88.76 69.93
C ASN A 145 45.73 -88.64 68.40
N SER A 146 45.25 -89.65 67.65
CA SER A 146 45.05 -89.51 66.21
C SER A 146 43.89 -88.57 65.88
N GLU A 147 42.74 -88.64 66.57
CA GLU A 147 41.60 -87.74 66.32
C GLU A 147 41.92 -86.29 66.70
N VAL A 148 42.67 -86.06 67.79
CA VAL A 148 43.18 -84.74 68.15
C VAL A 148 44.21 -84.23 67.13
N ALA A 149 45.05 -85.10 66.55
CA ALA A 149 45.94 -84.71 65.45
C ALA A 149 45.14 -84.31 64.19
N ASP A 150 44.17 -85.14 63.80
CA ASP A 150 43.31 -84.95 62.62
C ASP A 150 42.48 -83.66 62.72
N LEU A 151 41.92 -83.37 63.90
CA LEU A 151 41.21 -82.11 64.20
C LEU A 151 42.15 -80.90 64.28
N LYS A 152 43.42 -81.09 64.65
CA LYS A 152 44.43 -80.04 64.71
C LYS A 152 44.99 -79.71 63.33
N GLU A 153 45.15 -80.69 62.47
CA GLU A 153 45.46 -80.51 61.04
C GLU A 153 44.31 -79.80 60.32
N LYS A 154 43.06 -80.24 60.53
CA LYS A 154 41.86 -79.52 60.05
C LYS A 154 41.73 -78.10 60.61
N LEU A 155 42.23 -77.83 61.82
CA LEU A 155 42.31 -76.46 62.38
C LEU A 155 43.41 -75.61 61.72
N VAL A 156 44.54 -76.22 61.36
CA VAL A 156 45.61 -75.55 60.61
C VAL A 156 45.13 -75.21 59.21
N SER A 157 44.63 -76.19 58.43
CA SER A 157 44.12 -75.93 57.07
C SER A 157 42.96 -74.94 57.08
N ARG A 158 42.03 -75.01 58.04
CA ARG A 158 40.95 -74.01 58.17
C ARG A 158 41.47 -72.62 58.56
N ASN A 159 42.61 -72.52 59.24
CA ASN A 159 43.24 -71.23 59.52
C ASN A 159 44.01 -70.70 58.29
N GLU A 160 44.66 -71.58 57.51
CA GLU A 160 45.31 -71.26 56.24
C GLU A 160 44.28 -70.80 55.19
N GLU A 161 43.15 -71.50 55.05
CA GLU A 161 41.97 -71.08 54.27
C GLU A 161 41.48 -69.70 54.72
N LYS A 162 41.32 -69.49 56.03
CA LYS A 162 40.88 -68.21 56.60
C LYS A 162 41.88 -67.09 56.33
N GLU A 163 43.18 -67.36 56.36
CA GLU A 163 44.23 -66.38 56.05
C GLU A 163 44.31 -66.08 54.55
N ALA A 164 44.11 -67.08 53.69
CA ALA A 164 43.95 -66.91 52.25
C ALA A 164 42.71 -66.05 51.93
N ILE A 165 41.54 -66.40 52.47
CA ILE A 165 40.29 -65.63 52.33
C ILE A 165 40.45 -64.21 52.87
N ASN A 166 41.19 -64.01 53.97
CA ASN A 166 41.48 -62.67 54.50
C ASN A 166 42.44 -61.87 53.58
N SER A 167 43.39 -62.54 52.93
CA SER A 167 44.26 -61.92 51.91
C SER A 167 43.46 -61.50 50.67
N GLU A 168 42.62 -62.39 50.15
CA GLU A 168 41.70 -62.13 49.03
C GLU A 168 40.71 -61.01 49.36
N TYR A 169 40.12 -61.01 50.57
CA TYR A 169 39.25 -59.95 51.06
C TYR A 169 39.96 -58.59 51.11
N MET A 170 41.20 -58.55 51.62
CA MET A 170 42.02 -57.34 51.65
C MET A 170 42.45 -56.88 50.25
N GLU A 171 42.62 -57.79 49.29
CA GLU A 171 42.85 -57.44 47.89
C GLU A 171 41.57 -56.95 47.19
N ALA A 172 40.42 -57.56 47.45
CA ALA A 172 39.12 -57.11 46.97
C ALA A 172 38.79 -55.69 47.49
N LEU A 173 39.03 -55.41 48.78
CA LEU A 173 38.94 -54.05 49.33
C LEU A 173 39.91 -53.07 48.66
N ARG A 174 41.12 -53.52 48.30
CA ARG A 174 42.11 -52.70 47.57
C ARG A 174 41.63 -52.37 46.16
N LYS A 175 41.06 -53.35 45.44
CA LYS A 175 40.44 -53.20 44.11
C LYS A 175 39.20 -52.31 44.15
N ILE A 176 38.31 -52.47 45.13
CA ILE A 176 37.13 -51.62 45.33
C ILE A 176 37.53 -50.16 45.60
N ARG A 177 38.54 -49.92 46.47
CA ARG A 177 39.08 -48.57 46.69
C ARG A 177 39.68 -47.97 45.41
N GLN A 178 40.37 -48.77 44.61
CA GLN A 178 40.99 -48.32 43.36
C GLN A 178 39.92 -47.98 42.31
N ALA A 179 38.86 -48.80 42.19
CA ALA A 179 37.70 -48.49 41.36
C ALA A 179 36.98 -47.21 41.81
N GLY A 180 36.76 -47.02 43.11
CA GLY A 180 36.15 -45.80 43.65
C GLY A 180 36.97 -44.53 43.45
N ASN A 181 38.30 -44.63 43.31
CA ASN A 181 39.14 -43.50 42.89
C ASN A 181 38.95 -43.21 41.39
N ILE A 182 38.97 -44.24 40.53
CA ILE A 182 38.77 -44.09 39.08
C ILE A 182 37.38 -43.49 38.78
N ASP A 183 36.34 -43.97 39.47
CA ASP A 183 34.97 -43.48 39.33
C ASP A 183 34.85 -42.00 39.74
N LYS A 184 35.58 -41.58 40.81
CA LYS A 184 35.71 -40.18 41.20
C LYS A 184 36.47 -39.33 40.17
N ASP A 185 37.52 -39.85 39.56
CA ASP A 185 38.29 -39.10 38.57
C ASP A 185 37.53 -38.96 37.25
N LEU A 186 36.82 -40.00 36.81
CA LEU A 186 35.85 -39.94 35.71
C LEU A 186 34.69 -38.98 36.01
N LYS A 187 34.22 -38.93 37.25
CA LYS A 187 33.22 -37.97 37.71
C LYS A 187 33.72 -36.53 37.57
N ASN A 188 34.96 -36.26 37.98
CA ASN A 188 35.60 -34.95 37.83
C ASN A 188 35.77 -34.56 36.35
N GLU A 189 36.24 -35.47 35.49
CA GLU A 189 36.36 -35.18 34.05
C GLU A 189 34.99 -34.94 33.41
N MET A 190 33.96 -35.73 33.74
CA MET A 190 32.60 -35.50 33.25
C MET A 190 32.06 -34.13 33.69
N ASP A 191 32.24 -33.76 34.96
CA ASP A 191 31.80 -32.46 35.49
C ASP A 191 32.66 -31.29 34.92
N GLU A 192 33.85 -31.53 34.35
CA GLU A 192 34.65 -30.59 33.55
C GLU A 192 34.14 -30.50 32.10
N ARG A 193 33.86 -31.63 31.44
CA ARG A 193 33.26 -31.69 30.09
C ARG A 193 31.89 -31.02 30.03
N VAL A 194 31.08 -31.17 31.08
CA VAL A 194 29.79 -30.46 31.20
C VAL A 194 30.00 -28.94 31.25
N ARG A 195 31.06 -28.45 31.93
CA ARG A 195 31.40 -27.02 31.95
C ARG A 195 31.95 -26.54 30.60
N GLU A 196 32.81 -27.31 29.93
CA GLU A 196 33.26 -27.03 28.56
C GLU A 196 32.07 -26.93 27.58
N LEU A 197 31.12 -27.86 27.65
CA LEU A 197 29.94 -27.89 26.78
C LEU A 197 29.00 -26.72 27.06
N SER A 198 28.74 -26.36 28.32
CA SER A 198 27.94 -25.16 28.64
C SER A 198 28.60 -23.89 28.08
N ALA A 199 29.90 -23.70 28.30
CA ALA A 199 30.63 -22.54 27.77
C ALA A 199 30.62 -22.49 26.23
N LEU A 200 30.68 -23.65 25.56
CA LEU A 200 30.59 -23.75 24.10
C LEU A 200 29.17 -23.42 23.58
N VAL A 201 28.12 -23.83 24.30
CA VAL A 201 26.73 -23.49 23.99
C VAL A 201 26.50 -21.98 24.17
N GLU A 202 26.92 -21.40 25.29
CA GLU A 202 26.83 -19.95 25.54
C GLU A 202 27.57 -19.14 24.45
N ALA A 203 28.77 -19.57 24.04
CA ALA A 203 29.51 -18.95 22.95
C ALA A 203 28.82 -19.08 21.58
N HIS A 204 28.17 -20.23 21.31
CA HIS A 204 27.42 -20.45 20.08
C HIS A 204 26.12 -19.63 20.03
N GLU A 205 25.41 -19.51 21.16
CA GLU A 205 24.26 -18.61 21.28
C GLU A 205 24.66 -17.14 21.14
N ALA A 206 25.76 -16.71 21.75
CA ALA A 206 26.29 -15.36 21.60
C ALA A 206 26.62 -15.04 20.12
N HIS A 207 27.32 -15.94 19.43
CA HIS A 207 27.62 -15.79 18.00
C HIS A 207 26.36 -15.85 17.11
N GLY A 208 25.38 -16.68 17.46
CA GLY A 208 24.07 -16.72 16.81
C GLY A 208 23.30 -15.39 16.95
N ASN A 209 23.35 -14.78 18.13
CA ASN A 209 22.75 -13.48 18.40
C ASN A 209 23.49 -12.33 17.69
N GLU A 210 24.83 -12.33 17.68
CA GLU A 210 25.63 -11.31 16.99
C GLU A 210 25.44 -11.38 15.46
N SER A 211 25.47 -12.59 14.88
CA SER A 211 25.21 -12.78 13.45
C SER A 211 23.77 -12.42 13.07
N SER A 212 22.78 -12.74 13.90
CA SER A 212 21.38 -12.32 13.73
C SER A 212 21.21 -10.80 13.79
N ALA A 213 21.87 -10.12 14.74
CA ALA A 213 21.87 -8.66 14.83
C ALA A 213 22.50 -8.01 13.58
N ARG A 214 23.61 -8.58 13.10
CA ARG A 214 24.32 -8.10 11.91
C ARG A 214 23.56 -8.34 10.61
N VAL A 215 22.76 -9.40 10.51
CA VAL A 215 21.79 -9.61 9.42
C VAL A 215 20.73 -8.51 9.45
N LYS A 216 20.12 -8.24 10.61
CA LYS A 216 19.10 -7.18 10.77
C LYS A 216 19.63 -5.78 10.43
N GLU A 217 20.88 -5.47 10.76
CA GLU A 217 21.48 -4.18 10.36
C GLU A 217 21.69 -4.11 8.84
N LEU A 218 22.12 -5.20 8.19
CA LEU A 218 22.25 -5.26 6.72
C LEU A 218 20.89 -5.19 6.01
N GLU A 219 19.83 -5.77 6.58
CA GLU A 219 18.44 -5.60 6.13
C GLU A 219 17.95 -4.15 6.29
N GLY A 220 18.34 -3.48 7.39
CA GLY A 220 18.13 -2.04 7.59
C GLY A 220 18.84 -1.18 6.54
N GLN A 221 20.10 -1.50 6.22
CA GLN A 221 20.86 -0.82 5.16
C GLN A 221 20.26 -1.09 3.77
N LEU A 222 19.84 -2.32 3.46
CA LEU A 222 19.17 -2.67 2.21
C LEU A 222 17.82 -1.97 2.03
N THR A 223 17.02 -1.85 3.10
CA THR A 223 15.75 -1.11 3.05
C THR A 223 15.96 0.39 2.92
N GLY A 224 16.97 0.96 3.60
CA GLY A 224 17.41 2.35 3.39
C GLY A 224 17.82 2.63 1.95
N PHE A 225 18.74 1.84 1.38
CA PHE A 225 19.16 1.98 -0.01
C PHE A 225 18.01 1.77 -1.00
N LYS A 226 17.07 0.85 -0.72
CA LYS A 226 15.88 0.66 -1.57
C LYS A 226 15.03 1.94 -1.64
N ILE A 227 14.77 2.57 -0.49
CA ILE A 227 13.98 3.82 -0.42
C ILE A 227 14.71 4.96 -1.13
N GLU A 228 16.04 5.06 -0.98
CA GLU A 228 16.87 6.04 -1.68
C GLU A 228 16.85 5.84 -3.21
N LEU A 229 16.88 4.59 -3.67
CA LEU A 229 16.82 4.22 -5.09
C LEU A 229 15.42 4.42 -5.69
N GLU A 230 14.34 4.16 -4.94
CA GLU A 230 12.98 4.53 -5.32
C GLU A 230 12.80 6.07 -5.38
N SER A 231 13.39 6.82 -4.44
CA SER A 231 13.41 8.30 -4.44
C SER A 231 14.14 8.87 -5.67
N LEU A 232 15.33 8.37 -5.98
CA LEU A 232 16.08 8.73 -7.20
C LEU A 232 15.32 8.34 -8.47
N CYS A 233 14.60 7.21 -8.47
CA CYS A 233 13.71 6.81 -9.57
C CYS A 233 12.46 7.70 -9.71
N CYS A 234 12.03 8.41 -8.66
CA CYS A 234 11.02 9.48 -8.77
C CYS A 234 11.64 10.73 -9.39
N GLN A 235 12.70 11.27 -8.77
CA GLN A 235 13.38 12.49 -9.26
C GLN A 235 13.82 12.38 -10.71
N LYS A 236 14.30 11.21 -11.15
CA LYS A 236 14.63 10.93 -12.54
C LYS A 236 13.42 11.13 -13.48
N ARG A 237 12.26 10.55 -13.14
CA ARG A 237 11.03 10.68 -13.95
C ARG A 237 10.53 12.12 -13.99
N ASP A 238 10.63 12.84 -12.88
CA ASP A 238 10.22 14.25 -12.81
C ASP A 238 11.12 15.14 -13.71
N LEU A 239 12.43 14.88 -13.73
CA LEU A 239 13.38 15.53 -14.63
C LEU A 239 13.21 15.13 -16.10
N GLU A 240 12.89 13.87 -16.39
CA GLU A 240 12.58 13.40 -17.74
C GLU A 240 11.30 14.06 -18.27
N ALA A 241 10.23 14.11 -17.48
CA ALA A 241 8.99 14.81 -17.82
C ALA A 241 9.19 16.33 -18.00
N TRP A 242 10.01 16.98 -17.16
CA TRP A 242 10.36 18.39 -17.33
C TRP A 242 11.13 18.65 -18.63
N LYS A 243 12.10 17.79 -18.96
CA LYS A 243 12.85 17.86 -20.22
C LYS A 243 11.95 17.67 -21.43
N GLU A 244 11.02 16.71 -21.37
CA GLU A 244 10.07 16.40 -22.45
C GLU A 244 9.07 17.54 -22.66
N GLY A 245 8.54 18.13 -21.58
CA GLY A 245 7.74 19.35 -21.64
C GLY A 245 8.48 20.54 -22.26
N LYS A 246 9.76 20.74 -21.92
CA LYS A 246 10.60 21.78 -22.54
C LYS A 246 10.92 21.50 -24.01
N ALA A 247 11.04 20.23 -24.43
CA ALA A 247 11.17 19.88 -25.84
C ALA A 247 9.87 20.17 -26.63
N ALA A 248 8.70 19.90 -26.04
CA ALA A 248 7.40 20.24 -26.65
C ALA A 248 7.19 21.76 -26.78
N GLU A 249 7.57 22.54 -25.76
CA GLU A 249 7.55 24.01 -25.79
C GLU A 249 8.46 24.57 -26.89
N ALA A 250 9.69 24.05 -27.00
CA ALA A 250 10.62 24.42 -28.07
C ALA A 250 10.08 24.07 -29.47
N LYS A 251 9.42 22.92 -29.63
CA LYS A 251 8.77 22.53 -30.89
C LYS A 251 7.63 23.48 -31.27
N GLN A 252 6.74 23.81 -30.33
CA GLN A 252 5.65 24.76 -30.58
C GLN A 252 6.17 26.17 -30.92
N LEU A 253 7.27 26.61 -30.28
CA LEU A 253 7.93 27.87 -30.63
C LEU A 253 8.55 27.82 -32.04
N GLY A 254 9.18 26.70 -32.43
CA GLY A 254 9.67 26.50 -33.79
C GLY A 254 8.57 26.56 -34.85
N GLU A 255 7.45 25.86 -34.63
CA GLU A 255 6.27 25.88 -35.50
C GLU A 255 5.67 27.28 -35.63
N LYS A 256 5.55 28.03 -34.51
CA LYS A 256 5.15 29.44 -34.52
C LYS A 256 6.12 30.33 -35.29
N ASN A 257 7.42 30.11 -35.16
CA ASN A 257 8.43 30.93 -35.85
C ASN A 257 8.42 30.69 -37.37
N ILE A 258 8.18 29.45 -37.80
CA ILE A 258 7.94 29.11 -39.22
C ILE A 258 6.69 29.83 -39.74
N GLY A 259 5.58 29.80 -38.99
CA GLY A 259 4.35 30.52 -39.35
C GLY A 259 4.52 32.04 -39.42
N LEU A 260 5.33 32.62 -38.53
CA LEU A 260 5.68 34.05 -38.57
C LEU A 260 6.56 34.37 -39.77
N HIS A 261 7.58 33.58 -40.10
CA HIS A 261 8.40 33.77 -41.30
C HIS A 261 7.60 33.67 -42.59
N ALA A 262 6.66 32.73 -42.70
CA ALA A 262 5.76 32.63 -43.85
C ALA A 262 4.91 33.90 -44.03
N ARG A 263 4.40 34.47 -42.93
CA ARG A 263 3.61 35.72 -42.97
C ARG A 263 4.45 36.98 -43.18
N VAL A 264 5.72 36.98 -42.78
CA VAL A 264 6.67 38.05 -43.13
C VAL A 264 6.94 38.02 -44.63
N LEU A 265 7.22 36.86 -45.23
CA LEU A 265 7.39 36.71 -46.69
C LEU A 265 6.15 37.16 -47.48
N GLU A 266 4.94 36.82 -47.02
CA GLU A 266 3.68 37.28 -47.62
C GLU A 266 3.56 38.83 -47.59
N LEU A 267 3.94 39.46 -46.48
CA LEU A 267 3.94 40.92 -46.34
C LEU A 267 5.06 41.59 -47.16
N GLU A 268 6.24 40.98 -47.28
CA GLU A 268 7.34 41.46 -48.11
C GLU A 268 6.95 41.45 -49.60
N ILE A 269 6.33 40.38 -50.08
CA ILE A 269 5.78 40.29 -51.44
C ILE A 269 4.68 41.34 -51.66
N GLY A 270 3.77 41.51 -50.68
CA GLY A 270 2.72 42.53 -50.73
C GLY A 270 3.26 43.95 -50.78
N LEU A 271 4.29 44.26 -49.98
CA LEU A 271 4.98 45.56 -49.98
C LEU A 271 5.71 45.81 -51.31
N LYS A 272 6.39 44.81 -51.86
CA LYS A 272 7.07 44.90 -53.17
C LYS A 272 6.07 45.22 -54.29
N GLY A 273 4.92 44.55 -54.32
CA GLY A 273 3.84 44.87 -55.25
C GLY A 273 3.29 46.30 -55.10
N LYS A 274 3.24 46.84 -53.88
CA LYS A 274 2.85 48.25 -53.65
C LYS A 274 3.94 49.26 -53.99
N GLU A 275 5.21 48.93 -53.85
CA GLU A 275 6.32 49.75 -54.34
C GLU A 275 6.29 49.86 -55.87
N ASP A 276 5.94 48.77 -56.57
CA ASP A 276 5.79 48.77 -58.02
C ASP A 276 4.56 49.57 -58.47
N GLU A 277 3.39 49.43 -57.80
CA GLU A 277 2.22 50.30 -58.03
C GLU A 277 2.53 51.79 -57.84
N ILE A 278 3.29 52.14 -56.79
CA ILE A 278 3.70 53.52 -56.51
C ILE A 278 4.63 54.05 -57.62
N SER A 279 5.56 53.23 -58.09
CA SER A 279 6.47 53.57 -59.20
C SER A 279 5.70 53.87 -60.49
N ASP A 280 4.68 53.06 -60.77
CA ASP A 280 3.81 53.19 -61.93
C ASP A 280 2.92 54.46 -61.86
N LEU A 281 2.47 54.84 -60.66
CA LEU A 281 1.75 56.09 -60.40
C LEU A 281 2.65 57.33 -60.49
N GLN A 282 3.88 57.26 -59.99
CA GLN A 282 4.87 58.34 -60.12
C GLN A 282 5.20 58.62 -61.59
N LYS A 283 5.34 57.57 -62.41
CA LYS A 283 5.55 57.70 -63.86
C LYS A 283 4.39 58.42 -64.55
N LYS A 284 3.14 57.98 -64.28
CA LYS A 284 1.92 58.61 -64.82
C LYS A 284 1.74 60.07 -64.39
N LEU A 285 2.12 60.41 -63.15
CA LEU A 285 2.11 61.79 -62.67
C LEU A 285 3.08 62.66 -63.48
N LYS A 286 4.31 62.17 -63.70
CA LYS A 286 5.32 62.90 -64.46
C LYS A 286 4.96 63.08 -65.94
N GLU A 287 4.43 62.03 -66.58
CA GLU A 287 3.90 62.12 -67.96
C GLU A 287 2.81 63.21 -68.08
N ASN A 288 2.00 63.40 -67.05
CA ASN A 288 0.99 64.47 -66.99
C ASN A 288 1.60 65.86 -66.78
N GLU A 289 2.59 66.01 -65.88
CA GLU A 289 3.35 67.25 -65.67
C GLU A 289 4.05 67.72 -66.95
N ASP A 290 4.75 66.81 -67.64
CA ASP A 290 5.43 67.08 -68.92
C ASP A 290 4.42 67.46 -70.03
N SER A 291 3.25 66.81 -70.08
CA SER A 291 2.18 67.18 -71.03
C SER A 291 1.55 68.55 -70.74
N SER A 292 1.42 68.91 -69.45
CA SER A 292 0.82 70.16 -69.00
C SER A 292 1.75 71.35 -69.22
N THR A 293 3.05 71.17 -68.96
CA THR A 293 4.07 72.20 -69.20
C THR A 293 4.26 72.51 -70.68
N SER A 294 4.20 71.50 -71.56
CA SER A 294 4.14 71.72 -73.03
C SER A 294 2.97 72.65 -73.41
N LYS A 295 1.77 72.36 -72.89
CA LYS A 295 0.55 73.12 -73.18
C LYS A 295 0.60 74.58 -72.71
N VAL A 296 1.31 74.84 -71.60
CA VAL A 296 1.59 76.21 -71.12
C VAL A 296 2.57 76.94 -72.05
N SER A 297 3.55 76.22 -72.60
CA SER A 297 4.51 76.78 -73.57
C SER A 297 3.81 77.22 -74.88
N ASP A 298 2.92 76.38 -75.42
CA ASP A 298 2.15 76.67 -76.64
C ASP A 298 1.29 77.95 -76.52
N LEU A 299 0.67 78.16 -75.36
CA LEU A 299 -0.12 79.36 -75.06
C LEU A 299 0.77 80.61 -74.92
N MET A 300 1.99 80.46 -74.37
CA MET A 300 2.95 81.54 -74.22
C MET A 300 3.53 82.02 -75.57
N ALA A 301 3.69 81.10 -76.53
CA ALA A 301 4.02 81.43 -77.91
C ALA A 301 2.89 82.22 -78.61
N GLN A 302 1.63 81.82 -78.43
CA GLN A 302 0.47 82.52 -79.00
C GLN A 302 0.35 83.97 -78.49
N ALA A 303 0.54 84.18 -77.18
CA ALA A 303 0.55 85.51 -76.57
C ALA A 303 1.67 86.41 -77.14
N SER A 304 2.82 85.82 -77.49
CA SER A 304 3.98 86.55 -78.02
C SER A 304 3.75 87.08 -79.44
N ASN A 305 3.02 86.36 -80.29
CA ASN A 305 2.67 86.83 -81.64
C ASN A 305 1.72 88.05 -81.60
N LEU A 306 0.68 88.00 -80.77
CA LEU A 306 -0.26 89.11 -80.58
C LEU A 306 0.45 90.39 -80.06
N GLN A 307 1.53 90.22 -79.28
CA GLN A 307 2.32 91.35 -78.77
C GLN A 307 3.09 92.09 -79.90
N VAL A 308 3.40 91.44 -81.02
CA VAL A 308 4.03 92.09 -82.19
C VAL A 308 3.03 92.96 -82.94
N GLU A 309 1.80 92.48 -83.13
CA GLU A 309 0.72 93.19 -83.82
C GLU A 309 0.36 94.51 -83.11
N VAL A 310 0.30 94.50 -81.78
CA VAL A 310 0.11 95.68 -80.92
C VAL A 310 1.20 96.75 -81.13
N ASN A 311 2.43 96.37 -81.49
CA ASN A 311 3.53 97.31 -81.70
C ASN A 311 3.43 98.05 -83.06
N SER A 312 2.76 97.47 -84.06
CA SER A 312 2.50 98.14 -85.34
C SER A 312 1.55 99.34 -85.15
N LEU A 313 0.40 99.09 -84.50
CA LEU A 313 -0.59 100.12 -84.15
C LEU A 313 -0.02 101.24 -83.25
N ARG A 314 1.04 100.95 -82.49
CA ARG A 314 1.70 101.94 -81.63
C ARG A 314 2.37 103.08 -82.43
N SER A 315 2.80 102.84 -83.68
CA SER A 315 3.50 103.87 -84.47
C SER A 315 2.58 105.01 -84.93
N GLN A 316 1.30 104.73 -85.20
CA GLN A 316 0.30 105.75 -85.58
C GLN A 316 -0.11 106.67 -84.40
N LYS A 317 0.30 106.34 -83.17
CA LYS A 317 -0.09 107.09 -81.96
C LYS A 317 0.74 108.37 -81.74
N GLY A 318 1.92 108.50 -82.36
CA GLY A 318 2.87 109.59 -82.08
C GLY A 318 2.29 111.00 -82.23
N GLU A 319 1.36 111.20 -83.17
CA GLU A 319 0.72 112.51 -83.42
C GLU A 319 -0.20 112.96 -82.27
N LEU A 320 -0.65 112.05 -81.41
CA LEU A 320 -1.52 112.37 -80.26
C LEU A 320 -0.75 112.82 -79.01
N GLU A 321 0.59 112.75 -79.02
CA GLU A 321 1.40 113.01 -77.82
C GLU A 321 1.43 114.49 -77.41
N GLN A 322 1.00 115.42 -78.28
CA GLN A 322 0.81 116.83 -77.91
C GLN A 322 -0.29 117.05 -76.83
N LYS A 323 -1.16 116.05 -76.58
CA LYS A 323 -2.16 116.07 -75.49
C LYS A 323 -1.65 115.52 -74.15
N MET A 324 -0.37 115.18 -74.01
CA MET A 324 0.18 114.47 -72.84
C MET A 324 0.24 115.28 -71.52
N VAL A 325 0.10 116.61 -71.56
CA VAL A 325 0.35 117.47 -70.38
C VAL A 325 -0.71 117.31 -69.27
N SER A 326 -1.98 117.05 -69.60
CA SER A 326 -3.08 117.01 -68.61
C SER A 326 -3.10 115.75 -67.73
N LYS A 327 -2.64 114.59 -68.24
CA LYS A 327 -2.69 113.30 -67.50
C LYS A 327 -1.68 113.15 -66.36
N LYS A 328 -0.78 114.11 -66.17
CA LYS A 328 0.28 114.07 -65.14
C LYS A 328 -0.26 114.21 -63.70
N ASN A 329 -1.40 114.86 -63.51
CA ASN A 329 -1.97 115.11 -62.18
C ASN A 329 -2.92 113.98 -61.71
N GLU A 330 -3.55 113.28 -62.65
CA GLU A 330 -4.46 112.15 -62.40
C GLU A 330 -3.72 110.91 -61.87
N SER A 331 -2.53 110.64 -62.43
CA SER A 331 -1.69 109.49 -62.07
C SER A 331 -1.17 109.52 -60.62
N LEU A 332 -1.03 110.71 -60.01
CA LEU A 332 -0.66 110.85 -58.60
C LEU A 332 -1.75 110.32 -57.65
N ALA A 333 -3.03 110.43 -58.02
CA ALA A 333 -4.15 109.92 -57.23
C ALA A 333 -4.24 108.38 -57.26
N GLN A 334 -3.99 107.77 -58.43
CA GLN A 334 -4.01 106.31 -58.59
C GLN A 334 -2.96 105.61 -57.72
N VAL A 335 -1.75 106.18 -57.59
CA VAL A 335 -0.68 105.64 -56.74
C VAL A 335 -1.07 105.64 -55.25
N LYS A 336 -1.94 106.57 -54.81
CA LYS A 336 -2.49 106.54 -53.45
C LYS A 336 -3.51 105.41 -53.27
N GLY A 337 -4.45 105.26 -54.20
CA GLY A 337 -5.45 104.18 -54.16
C GLY A 337 -4.83 102.78 -54.15
N LEU A 338 -3.80 102.55 -54.96
CA LEU A 338 -3.06 101.27 -54.98
C LEU A 338 -2.35 100.98 -53.64
N ARG A 339 -1.82 102.01 -52.95
CA ARG A 339 -1.20 101.85 -51.63
C ARG A 339 -2.22 101.39 -50.58
N ASP A 340 -3.42 101.96 -50.61
CA ASP A 340 -4.46 101.61 -49.65
C ASP A 340 -5.06 100.22 -49.94
N GLN A 341 -5.13 99.79 -51.21
CA GLN A 341 -5.42 98.40 -51.57
C GLN A 341 -4.34 97.42 -51.08
N ILE A 342 -3.04 97.74 -51.26
CA ILE A 342 -1.93 96.91 -50.74
C ILE A 342 -2.00 96.79 -49.20
N ASN A 343 -2.36 97.87 -48.51
CA ASN A 343 -2.57 97.85 -47.05
C ASN A 343 -3.77 96.98 -46.64
N GLY A 344 -4.84 96.93 -47.45
CA GLY A 344 -5.97 96.03 -47.26
C GLY A 344 -5.57 94.56 -47.41
N VAL A 345 -4.98 94.20 -48.56
CA VAL A 345 -4.48 92.85 -48.84
C VAL A 345 -3.46 92.40 -47.79
N GLN A 346 -2.59 93.28 -47.28
CA GLN A 346 -1.67 92.94 -46.18
C GLN A 346 -2.37 92.63 -44.84
N LYS A 347 -3.57 93.16 -44.59
CA LYS A 347 -4.37 92.79 -43.41
C LYS A 347 -5.05 91.43 -43.61
N GLU A 348 -5.61 91.19 -44.79
CA GLU A 348 -6.22 89.90 -45.16
C GLU A 348 -5.19 88.76 -45.16
N LEU A 349 -3.98 89.00 -45.67
CA LEU A 349 -2.88 88.03 -45.62
C LEU A 349 -2.42 87.74 -44.18
N LYS A 350 -2.64 88.67 -43.22
CA LYS A 350 -2.39 88.44 -41.79
C LYS A 350 -3.51 87.63 -41.13
N SER A 351 -4.78 87.92 -41.40
CA SER A 351 -5.91 87.13 -40.86
C SER A 351 -5.95 85.72 -41.45
N LEU A 352 -5.65 85.54 -42.75
CA LEU A 352 -5.49 84.22 -43.36
C LEU A 352 -4.35 83.41 -42.75
N ARG A 353 -3.21 84.05 -42.40
CA ARG A 353 -2.13 83.38 -41.67
C ARG A 353 -2.55 82.97 -40.26
N GLN A 354 -3.27 83.83 -39.53
CA GLN A 354 -3.82 83.53 -38.20
C GLN A 354 -4.76 82.32 -38.25
N HIS A 355 -5.76 82.34 -39.13
CA HIS A 355 -6.68 81.20 -39.32
C HIS A 355 -5.95 79.93 -39.79
N LYS A 356 -4.92 80.04 -40.64
CA LYS A 356 -4.07 78.90 -40.98
C LYS A 356 -3.41 78.30 -39.73
N THR A 357 -2.74 79.10 -38.90
CA THR A 357 -2.11 78.59 -37.68
C THR A 357 -3.11 78.02 -36.66
N GLU A 358 -4.34 78.56 -36.59
CA GLU A 358 -5.41 78.06 -35.73
C GLU A 358 -5.95 76.69 -36.21
N SER A 359 -6.14 76.52 -37.52
CA SER A 359 -6.55 75.25 -38.13
C SER A 359 -5.45 74.18 -38.07
N GLU A 360 -4.19 74.56 -38.25
CA GLU A 360 -3.03 73.67 -38.02
C GLU A 360 -2.97 73.19 -36.55
N ALA A 361 -3.21 74.09 -35.59
CA ALA A 361 -3.29 73.73 -34.17
C ALA A 361 -4.51 72.83 -33.83
N GLN A 362 -5.66 73.03 -34.49
CA GLN A 362 -6.81 72.12 -34.36
C GLN A 362 -6.54 70.75 -34.97
N LEU A 363 -5.84 70.67 -36.10
CA LEU A 363 -5.41 69.41 -36.73
C LEU A 363 -4.41 68.65 -35.86
N ASP A 364 -3.41 69.32 -35.27
CA ASP A 364 -2.49 68.70 -34.30
C ASP A 364 -3.24 68.15 -33.07
N LYS A 365 -4.19 68.91 -32.51
CA LYS A 365 -5.05 68.41 -31.42
C LYS A 365 -5.86 67.19 -31.85
N LYS A 366 -6.44 67.19 -33.06
CA LYS A 366 -7.23 66.06 -33.59
C LYS A 366 -6.34 64.84 -33.87
N ASN A 367 -5.13 65.02 -34.39
CA ASN A 367 -4.17 63.94 -34.56
C ASN A 367 -3.77 63.32 -33.20
N LYS A 368 -3.61 64.11 -32.15
CA LYS A 368 -3.37 63.61 -30.78
C LYS A 368 -4.56 62.83 -30.21
N GLU A 369 -5.79 63.26 -30.50
CA GLU A 369 -7.01 62.50 -30.16
C GLU A 369 -7.09 61.17 -30.95
N ILE A 370 -6.78 61.18 -32.26
CA ILE A 370 -6.73 59.99 -33.12
C ILE A 370 -5.68 59.00 -32.62
N SER A 371 -4.46 59.44 -32.33
CA SER A 371 -3.39 58.58 -31.80
C SER A 371 -3.77 57.93 -30.47
N LYS A 372 -4.50 58.63 -29.60
CA LYS A 372 -5.04 58.06 -28.36
C LYS A 372 -6.07 56.97 -28.64
N HIS A 373 -6.96 57.16 -29.62
CA HIS A 373 -7.94 56.16 -30.00
C HIS A 373 -7.32 54.94 -30.70
N LEU A 374 -6.28 55.13 -31.54
CA LEU A 374 -5.51 54.03 -32.13
C LEU A 374 -4.85 53.16 -31.03
N LEU A 375 -4.24 53.78 -30.02
CA LEU A 375 -3.68 53.05 -28.87
C LEU A 375 -4.75 52.27 -28.08
N GLN A 376 -5.95 52.84 -27.93
CA GLN A 376 -7.08 52.13 -27.31
C GLN A 376 -7.55 50.93 -28.14
N ILE A 377 -7.60 51.07 -29.47
CA ILE A 377 -7.97 49.98 -30.39
C ILE A 377 -6.93 48.86 -30.36
N GLU A 378 -5.64 49.18 -30.37
CA GLU A 378 -4.56 48.19 -30.30
C GLU A 378 -4.59 47.42 -28.96
N ASN A 379 -4.74 48.12 -27.83
CA ASN A 379 -4.90 47.47 -26.52
C ASN A 379 -6.14 46.55 -26.45
N LEU A 380 -7.29 46.97 -27.02
CA LEU A 380 -8.50 46.14 -27.05
C LEU A 380 -8.36 44.91 -27.96
N LYS A 381 -7.59 45.03 -29.04
CA LYS A 381 -7.23 43.95 -29.97
C LYS A 381 -6.25 42.96 -29.33
N GLU A 382 -5.28 43.42 -28.54
CA GLU A 382 -4.46 42.54 -27.69
C GLU A 382 -5.31 41.80 -26.65
N GLU A 383 -6.21 42.50 -25.95
CA GLU A 383 -7.12 41.89 -24.96
C GLU A 383 -8.06 40.85 -25.58
N LEU A 384 -8.50 41.05 -26.82
CA LEU A 384 -9.28 40.06 -27.57
C LEU A 384 -8.42 38.83 -27.90
N ASN A 385 -7.25 39.01 -28.50
CA ASN A 385 -6.33 37.92 -28.80
C ASN A 385 -5.93 37.10 -27.55
N ARG A 386 -5.79 37.76 -26.39
CA ARG A 386 -5.56 37.10 -25.09
C ARG A 386 -6.74 36.22 -24.69
N LYS A 387 -7.98 36.71 -24.84
CA LYS A 387 -9.21 35.95 -24.54
C LYS A 387 -9.38 34.77 -25.48
N ASP A 388 -9.21 34.96 -26.79
CA ASP A 388 -9.28 33.87 -27.79
C ASP A 388 -8.25 32.76 -27.47
N THR A 389 -7.05 33.14 -27.03
CA THR A 389 -6.00 32.21 -26.60
C THR A 389 -6.35 31.45 -25.31
N ILE A 390 -7.13 32.06 -24.40
CA ILE A 390 -7.63 31.43 -23.18
C ILE A 390 -8.81 30.51 -23.50
N GLU A 391 -9.74 30.94 -24.35
CA GLU A 391 -10.91 30.14 -24.77
C GLU A 391 -10.49 28.88 -25.54
N MET A 392 -9.48 28.97 -26.41
CA MET A 392 -8.87 27.80 -27.07
C MET A 392 -8.38 26.78 -26.04
N LYS A 393 -7.59 27.21 -25.04
CA LYS A 393 -7.10 26.33 -23.96
C LYS A 393 -8.23 25.74 -23.13
N MET A 394 -9.26 26.53 -22.82
CA MET A 394 -10.44 26.05 -22.10
C MET A 394 -11.25 25.03 -22.89
N MET A 395 -11.21 25.07 -24.23
CA MET A 395 -11.76 24.00 -25.08
C MET A 395 -10.87 22.75 -25.09
N ASP A 396 -9.55 22.88 -25.18
CA ASP A 396 -8.61 21.76 -25.10
C ASP A 396 -8.71 21.03 -23.74
N ASP A 397 -8.70 21.78 -22.63
CA ASP A 397 -8.91 21.26 -21.27
C ASP A 397 -10.26 20.56 -21.15
N ARG A 398 -11.33 21.16 -21.70
CA ARG A 398 -12.67 20.56 -21.71
C ARG A 398 -12.73 19.27 -22.51
N GLN A 399 -12.03 19.17 -23.65
CA GLN A 399 -11.94 17.96 -24.45
C GLN A 399 -11.20 16.86 -23.68
N CYS A 400 -10.05 17.18 -23.06
CA CYS A 400 -9.28 16.26 -22.24
C CYS A 400 -10.10 15.72 -21.05
N LEU A 401 -10.87 16.59 -20.38
CA LEU A 401 -11.79 16.20 -19.31
C LEU A 401 -12.92 15.29 -19.80
N LEU A 402 -13.48 15.55 -20.99
CA LEU A 402 -14.57 14.77 -21.59
C LEU A 402 -14.07 13.36 -22.00
N GLU A 403 -12.85 13.26 -22.53
CA GLU A 403 -12.18 11.98 -22.77
C GLU A 403 -11.89 11.23 -21.46
N ARG A 404 -11.43 11.94 -20.42
CA ARG A 404 -11.23 11.34 -19.09
C ARG A 404 -12.54 10.84 -18.46
N MET A 405 -13.66 11.52 -18.69
CA MET A 405 -14.99 11.06 -18.26
C MET A 405 -15.40 9.76 -18.97
N LYS A 406 -15.22 9.66 -20.30
CA LYS A 406 -15.48 8.43 -21.07
C LYS A 406 -14.67 7.24 -20.55
N GLU A 407 -13.38 7.47 -20.27
CA GLU A 407 -12.50 6.44 -19.69
C GLU A 407 -13.00 5.99 -18.31
N LEU A 408 -13.38 6.93 -17.43
CA LEU A 408 -13.92 6.59 -16.11
C LEU A 408 -15.28 5.87 -16.20
N GLU A 409 -16.11 6.18 -17.20
CA GLU A 409 -17.38 5.50 -17.46
C GLU A 409 -17.15 4.03 -17.91
N MET A 410 -16.22 3.80 -18.84
CA MET A 410 -15.81 2.44 -19.25
C MET A 410 -15.21 1.65 -18.07
N GLN A 411 -14.39 2.30 -17.23
CA GLN A 411 -13.88 1.67 -16.00
C GLN A 411 -15.02 1.35 -15.01
N MET A 412 -16.01 2.24 -14.85
CA MET A 412 -17.17 1.97 -13.98
C MET A 412 -17.99 0.79 -14.48
N ASP A 413 -18.27 0.65 -15.78
CA ASP A 413 -19.03 -0.49 -16.29
C ASP A 413 -18.23 -1.81 -16.26
N SER A 414 -16.92 -1.75 -16.49
CA SER A 414 -16.02 -2.88 -16.24
C SER A 414 -16.09 -3.33 -14.76
N ARG A 415 -15.95 -2.41 -13.81
CA ARG A 415 -16.10 -2.69 -12.36
C ARG A 415 -17.51 -3.17 -11.99
N ARG A 416 -18.56 -2.64 -12.62
CA ARG A 416 -19.96 -3.06 -12.44
C ARG A 416 -20.17 -4.49 -12.91
N SER A 417 -19.53 -4.91 -14.01
CA SER A 417 -19.55 -6.30 -14.48
C SER A 417 -18.76 -7.24 -13.53
N GLN A 418 -17.58 -6.81 -13.06
CA GLN A 418 -16.78 -7.54 -12.08
C GLN A 418 -17.56 -7.75 -10.78
N ARG A 419 -18.25 -6.72 -10.28
CA ARG A 419 -19.07 -6.78 -9.07
C ARG A 419 -20.22 -7.79 -9.20
N LYS A 420 -20.95 -7.80 -10.33
CA LYS A 420 -22.00 -8.80 -10.62
C LYS A 420 -21.46 -10.24 -10.62
N ASN A 421 -20.23 -10.46 -11.11
CA ASN A 421 -19.59 -11.78 -11.08
C ASN A 421 -19.23 -12.19 -9.64
N LEU A 422 -18.66 -11.29 -8.85
CA LEU A 422 -18.34 -11.53 -7.44
C LEU A 422 -19.60 -11.76 -6.58
N GLU A 423 -20.66 -10.97 -6.78
CA GLU A 423 -21.99 -11.18 -6.18
C GLU A 423 -22.52 -12.61 -6.46
N LYS A 424 -22.37 -13.10 -7.70
CA LYS A 424 -22.74 -14.47 -8.08
C LYS A 424 -21.87 -15.53 -7.40
N GLN A 425 -20.56 -15.31 -7.31
CA GLN A 425 -19.64 -16.23 -6.60
C GLN A 425 -19.95 -16.30 -5.11
N ILE A 426 -20.19 -15.17 -4.44
CA ILE A 426 -20.59 -15.09 -3.04
C ILE A 426 -21.92 -15.82 -2.82
N LYS A 427 -22.92 -15.62 -3.71
CA LYS A 427 -24.20 -16.33 -3.62
C LYS A 427 -24.05 -17.84 -3.72
N ASN A 428 -23.22 -18.33 -4.65
CA ASN A 428 -22.92 -19.76 -4.78
C ASN A 428 -22.19 -20.30 -3.54
N ARG A 429 -21.17 -19.60 -3.04
CA ARG A 429 -20.37 -20.01 -1.87
C ARG A 429 -21.21 -20.02 -0.59
N ASN A 430 -22.19 -19.13 -0.46
CA ASN A 430 -23.15 -19.13 0.65
C ASN A 430 -24.14 -20.31 0.55
N GLN A 431 -24.56 -20.71 -0.66
CA GLN A 431 -25.37 -21.92 -0.85
C GLN A 431 -24.59 -23.19 -0.50
N GLU A 432 -23.29 -23.24 -0.82
CA GLU A 432 -22.38 -24.32 -0.43
C GLU A 432 -22.18 -24.38 1.09
N ASN A 433 -21.83 -23.25 1.74
CA ASN A 433 -21.70 -23.17 3.19
C ASN A 433 -23.00 -23.57 3.93
N ASN A 434 -24.18 -23.21 3.40
CA ASN A 434 -25.44 -23.60 4.01
C ASN A 434 -25.68 -25.12 3.99
N LYS A 435 -25.24 -25.83 2.93
CA LYS A 435 -25.28 -27.31 2.89
C LYS A 435 -24.33 -27.91 3.91
N LEU A 436 -23.07 -27.46 3.92
CA LEU A 436 -22.06 -27.91 4.89
C LEU A 436 -22.51 -27.65 6.34
N ARG A 437 -23.26 -26.58 6.60
CA ARG A 437 -23.85 -26.31 7.93
C ARG A 437 -24.93 -27.33 8.30
N GLN A 438 -25.80 -27.69 7.36
CA GLN A 438 -26.83 -28.73 7.56
C GLN A 438 -26.22 -30.12 7.74
N GLU A 439 -25.16 -30.43 7.00
CA GLU A 439 -24.37 -31.67 7.15
C GLU A 439 -23.72 -31.73 8.54
N ASN A 440 -23.11 -30.63 9.00
CA ASN A 440 -22.56 -30.53 10.36
C ASN A 440 -23.64 -30.62 11.45
N GLU A 441 -24.82 -30.03 11.27
CA GLU A 441 -25.96 -30.17 12.20
C GLU A 441 -26.44 -31.62 12.29
N GLY A 442 -26.46 -32.36 11.17
CA GLY A 442 -26.74 -33.79 11.13
C GLY A 442 -25.65 -34.63 11.81
N LEU A 443 -24.37 -34.31 11.59
CA LEU A 443 -23.25 -35.00 12.23
C LEU A 443 -23.22 -34.76 13.76
N LEU A 444 -23.47 -33.54 14.22
CA LEU A 444 -23.60 -33.23 15.65
C LEU A 444 -24.77 -33.99 16.29
N SER A 445 -25.91 -34.10 15.60
CA SER A 445 -27.04 -34.92 16.04
C SER A 445 -26.66 -36.40 16.17
N LYS A 446 -25.88 -36.93 15.20
CA LYS A 446 -25.38 -38.30 15.21
C LYS A 446 -24.34 -38.56 16.31
N ILE A 447 -23.49 -37.58 16.62
CA ILE A 447 -22.55 -37.62 17.76
C ILE A 447 -23.33 -37.68 19.07
N PHE A 448 -24.31 -36.79 19.28
CA PHE A 448 -25.14 -36.77 20.48
C PHE A 448 -25.92 -38.10 20.69
N GLU A 449 -26.43 -38.71 19.61
CA GLU A 449 -27.00 -40.06 19.68
C GLU A 449 -25.99 -41.12 20.14
N LEU A 450 -24.75 -41.07 19.63
CA LEU A 450 -23.68 -42.01 19.99
C LEU A 450 -23.22 -41.80 21.44
N GLU A 451 -23.02 -40.56 21.88
CA GLU A 451 -22.69 -40.18 23.25
C GLU A 451 -23.74 -40.70 24.24
N ARG A 452 -25.04 -40.53 23.93
CA ARG A 452 -26.13 -41.11 24.72
C ARG A 452 -26.00 -42.63 24.83
N THR A 453 -25.81 -43.34 23.71
CA THR A 453 -25.65 -44.81 23.75
C THR A 453 -24.36 -45.26 24.45
N LEU A 454 -23.31 -44.43 24.46
CA LEU A 454 -22.09 -44.69 25.22
C LEU A 454 -22.30 -44.51 26.72
N ASN A 455 -23.09 -43.51 27.14
CA ASN A 455 -23.46 -43.35 28.55
C ASN A 455 -24.35 -44.51 29.01
N GLU A 456 -25.39 -44.85 28.24
CA GLU A 456 -26.29 -45.98 28.52
C GLU A 456 -25.50 -47.29 28.69
N ARG A 457 -24.55 -47.59 27.79
CA ARG A 457 -23.66 -48.76 27.92
C ARG A 457 -22.62 -48.63 29.04
N GLY A 458 -22.27 -47.42 29.45
CA GLY A 458 -21.45 -47.15 30.63
C GLY A 458 -22.20 -47.48 31.91
N ASP A 459 -23.46 -47.05 32.02
CA ASP A 459 -24.35 -47.35 33.14
C ASP A 459 -24.65 -48.85 33.23
N GLU A 460 -24.89 -49.54 32.10
CA GLU A 460 -24.96 -51.01 32.01
C GLU A 460 -23.67 -51.68 32.54
N PHE A 461 -22.50 -51.18 32.15
CA PHE A 461 -21.21 -51.72 32.60
C PHE A 461 -20.99 -51.50 34.11
N TYR A 462 -21.38 -50.34 34.65
CA TYR A 462 -21.35 -50.08 36.10
C TYR A 462 -22.32 -50.97 36.88
N ALA A 463 -23.47 -51.32 36.31
CA ALA A 463 -24.40 -52.28 36.92
C ALA A 463 -23.78 -53.70 36.96
N LEU A 464 -23.33 -54.20 35.80
CA LEU A 464 -22.70 -55.53 35.69
C LEU A 464 -21.41 -55.66 36.53
N HIS A 465 -20.59 -54.61 36.60
CA HIS A 465 -19.43 -54.59 37.50
C HIS A 465 -19.86 -54.73 38.96
N ARG A 466 -20.94 -54.05 39.38
CA ARG A 466 -21.42 -54.14 40.77
C ARG A 466 -21.93 -55.55 41.09
N GLU A 467 -22.74 -56.14 40.20
CA GLU A 467 -23.20 -57.54 40.35
C GLU A 467 -22.02 -58.52 40.43
N CYS A 468 -20.97 -58.31 39.64
CA CYS A 468 -19.74 -59.11 39.74
C CYS A 468 -18.96 -58.87 41.04
N GLU A 469 -18.96 -57.65 41.58
CA GLU A 469 -18.28 -57.32 42.84
C GLU A 469 -19.04 -57.89 44.04
N ASP A 470 -20.36 -57.75 44.06
CA ASP A 470 -21.24 -58.31 45.08
C ASP A 470 -21.20 -59.86 45.06
N GLY A 471 -21.18 -60.48 43.88
CA GLY A 471 -20.99 -61.93 43.72
C GLY A 471 -19.60 -62.43 44.15
N LYS A 472 -18.52 -61.65 43.95
CA LYS A 472 -17.21 -61.94 44.56
C LYS A 472 -17.26 -61.84 46.07
N ASN A 473 -17.92 -60.82 46.61
CA ASN A 473 -18.04 -60.60 48.05
C ASN A 473 -18.82 -61.74 48.72
N GLU A 474 -19.92 -62.20 48.12
CA GLU A 474 -20.67 -63.38 48.58
C GLU A 474 -19.85 -64.68 48.45
N SER A 475 -19.13 -64.87 47.35
CA SER A 475 -18.21 -66.01 47.20
C SER A 475 -17.09 -65.98 48.25
N SER A 476 -16.63 -64.79 48.63
CA SER A 476 -15.59 -64.58 49.65
C SER A 476 -16.11 -64.87 51.06
N THR A 477 -17.33 -64.45 51.41
CA THR A 477 -17.93 -64.80 52.72
C THR A 477 -18.20 -66.29 52.84
N GLN A 478 -18.72 -66.93 51.78
CA GLN A 478 -18.84 -68.40 51.72
C GLN A 478 -17.48 -69.09 51.89
N LEU A 479 -16.40 -68.55 51.31
CA LEU A 479 -15.05 -69.08 51.47
C LEU A 479 -14.52 -68.88 52.91
N THR A 480 -14.84 -67.79 53.60
CA THR A 480 -14.49 -67.61 55.02
C THR A 480 -15.29 -68.53 55.94
N ASP A 481 -16.56 -68.81 55.64
CA ASP A 481 -17.38 -69.76 56.40
C ASP A 481 -16.91 -71.21 56.21
N LEU A 482 -16.50 -71.59 55.00
CA LEU A 482 -15.86 -72.88 54.74
C LEU A 482 -14.47 -72.97 55.41
N THR A 483 -13.71 -71.88 55.43
CA THR A 483 -12.40 -71.81 56.10
C THR A 483 -12.53 -71.98 57.62
N THR A 484 -13.53 -71.35 58.25
CA THR A 484 -13.79 -71.52 59.68
C THR A 484 -14.34 -72.92 60.01
N GLN A 485 -15.19 -73.50 59.16
CA GLN A 485 -15.60 -74.91 59.28
C GLN A 485 -14.39 -75.87 59.22
N VAL A 486 -13.47 -75.69 58.26
CA VAL A 486 -12.22 -76.46 58.17
C VAL A 486 -11.33 -76.27 59.41
N SER A 487 -11.25 -75.05 59.95
CA SER A 487 -10.53 -74.78 61.20
C SER A 487 -11.13 -75.53 62.39
N ASN A 488 -12.47 -75.52 62.52
CA ASN A 488 -13.18 -76.21 63.60
C ASN A 488 -13.00 -77.73 63.51
N LEU A 489 -13.20 -78.33 62.31
CA LEU A 489 -12.98 -79.76 62.08
C LEU A 489 -11.54 -80.19 62.34
N LYS A 490 -10.55 -79.32 62.06
CA LYS A 490 -9.15 -79.58 62.40
C LYS A 490 -8.90 -79.56 63.91
N GLN A 491 -9.51 -78.63 64.64
CA GLN A 491 -9.45 -78.59 66.10
C GLN A 491 -10.13 -79.81 66.74
N GLU A 492 -11.23 -80.31 66.17
CA GLU A 492 -11.86 -81.57 66.58
C GLU A 492 -10.96 -82.78 66.29
N LEU A 493 -10.29 -82.83 65.13
CA LEU A 493 -9.34 -83.88 64.78
C LEU A 493 -8.16 -83.94 65.76
N ASP A 494 -7.59 -82.79 66.14
CA ASP A 494 -6.49 -82.72 67.13
C ASP A 494 -6.97 -83.11 68.54
N SER A 495 -8.22 -82.79 68.89
CA SER A 495 -8.90 -83.24 70.13
C SER A 495 -9.14 -84.76 70.16
N LEU A 496 -9.50 -85.35 69.03
CA LEU A 496 -9.65 -86.81 68.89
C LEU A 496 -8.29 -87.51 68.88
N GLN A 497 -7.27 -86.94 68.25
CA GLN A 497 -5.91 -87.47 68.22
C GLN A 497 -5.29 -87.49 69.63
N THR A 498 -5.46 -86.42 70.41
CA THR A 498 -5.00 -86.37 71.82
C THR A 498 -5.76 -87.36 72.71
N LYS A 499 -7.10 -87.48 72.58
CA LYS A 499 -7.87 -88.53 73.27
C LYS A 499 -7.40 -89.95 72.91
N LYS A 500 -7.12 -90.21 71.63
CA LYS A 500 -6.58 -91.49 71.12
C LYS A 500 -5.20 -91.80 71.71
N SER A 501 -4.31 -90.80 71.79
CA SER A 501 -3.01 -90.96 72.44
C SER A 501 -3.15 -91.28 73.93
N GLN A 502 -4.07 -90.61 74.62
CA GLN A 502 -4.33 -90.82 76.05
C GLN A 502 -4.91 -92.22 76.35
N SER A 503 -5.85 -92.71 75.52
CA SER A 503 -6.42 -94.05 75.69
C SER A 503 -5.45 -95.17 75.29
N HIS A 504 -4.58 -94.95 74.30
CA HIS A 504 -3.50 -95.89 73.97
C HIS A 504 -2.51 -96.04 75.15
N LEU A 505 -2.10 -94.93 75.77
CA LEU A 505 -1.25 -94.92 76.96
C LEU A 505 -1.91 -95.61 78.17
N GLN A 506 -3.25 -95.60 78.24
CA GLN A 506 -4.00 -96.31 79.28
C GLN A 506 -4.01 -97.83 79.04
N ILE A 507 -4.26 -98.26 77.80
CA ILE A 507 -4.19 -99.68 77.39
C ILE A 507 -2.78 -100.25 77.65
N GLU A 508 -1.72 -99.49 77.40
CA GLU A 508 -0.33 -99.92 77.66
C GLU A 508 -0.08 -100.16 79.17
N LYS A 509 -0.57 -99.26 80.04
CA LYS A 509 -0.48 -99.41 81.50
C LYS A 509 -1.25 -100.63 82.00
N GLU A 510 -2.48 -100.81 81.52
CA GLU A 510 -3.32 -101.95 81.90
C GLU A 510 -2.69 -103.27 81.43
N SER A 511 -2.15 -103.31 80.21
CA SER A 511 -1.40 -104.46 79.69
C SER A 511 -0.19 -104.81 80.56
N ARG A 512 0.57 -103.80 81.02
CA ARG A 512 1.71 -104.02 81.94
C ARG A 512 1.26 -104.63 83.27
N GLN A 513 0.17 -104.11 83.85
CA GLN A 513 -0.41 -104.65 85.10
C GLN A 513 -0.96 -106.07 84.95
N TYR A 514 -1.49 -106.43 83.77
CA TYR A 514 -1.89 -107.80 83.47
C TYR A 514 -0.68 -108.76 83.43
N PHE A 515 0.44 -108.35 82.84
CA PHE A 515 1.69 -109.14 82.85
C PHE A 515 2.29 -109.28 84.25
N GLU A 516 2.29 -108.22 85.06
CA GLU A 516 2.74 -108.26 86.46
C GLU A 516 1.93 -109.28 87.28
N ARG A 517 0.60 -109.26 87.19
CA ARG A 517 -0.29 -110.24 87.83
C ARG A 517 -0.08 -111.67 87.34
N LEU A 518 0.24 -111.87 86.06
CA LEU A 518 0.58 -113.19 85.52
C LEU A 518 1.85 -113.75 86.17
N GLY A 519 2.90 -112.93 86.31
CA GLY A 519 4.13 -113.30 87.02
C GLY A 519 3.93 -113.59 88.52
N GLU A 520 3.01 -112.88 89.18
CA GLU A 520 2.59 -113.20 90.56
C GLU A 520 1.87 -114.55 90.65
N MET A 521 0.94 -114.83 89.74
CA MET A 521 0.20 -116.10 89.67
C MET A 521 1.13 -117.29 89.38
N GLU A 522 2.10 -117.12 88.47
CA GLU A 522 3.11 -118.14 88.16
C GLU A 522 4.02 -118.44 89.37
N ASN A 523 4.39 -117.40 90.14
CA ASN A 523 5.07 -117.54 91.42
C ASN A 523 4.20 -118.17 92.53
N GLN A 524 2.87 -118.09 92.47
CA GLN A 524 2.00 -118.85 93.36
C GLN A 524 1.90 -120.31 92.93
N ASN A 525 1.81 -120.60 91.64
CA ASN A 525 1.81 -121.96 91.10
C ASN A 525 3.08 -122.72 91.49
N SER A 526 4.28 -122.15 91.34
CA SER A 526 5.52 -122.82 91.76
C SER A 526 5.55 -123.15 93.26
N LYS A 527 5.01 -122.27 94.11
CA LYS A 527 4.83 -122.49 95.55
C LYS A 527 3.78 -123.56 95.87
N LEU A 528 2.75 -123.73 95.04
CA LEU A 528 1.76 -124.80 95.18
C LEU A 528 2.33 -126.15 94.73
N THR A 529 3.04 -126.23 93.61
CA THR A 529 3.77 -127.42 93.17
C THR A 529 4.76 -127.89 94.24
N GLY A 530 5.51 -126.97 94.86
CA GLY A 530 6.40 -127.27 95.98
C GLY A 530 5.71 -127.80 97.24
N LYS A 531 4.44 -127.44 97.48
CA LYS A 531 3.61 -127.99 98.56
C LYS A 531 3.05 -129.38 98.22
N ILE A 532 2.57 -129.58 96.99
CA ILE A 532 2.06 -130.88 96.51
C ILE A 532 3.18 -131.93 96.60
N ALA A 533 4.34 -131.63 96.02
CA ALA A 533 5.51 -132.50 96.07
C ALA A 533 6.07 -132.73 97.48
N ARG A 534 5.61 -131.98 98.51
CA ARG A 534 5.90 -132.24 99.93
C ARG A 534 4.88 -133.19 100.55
N ILE A 535 3.59 -132.95 100.32
CA ILE A 535 2.49 -133.80 100.79
C ILE A 535 2.63 -135.23 100.25
N GLU A 536 3.03 -135.41 98.99
CA GLU A 536 3.25 -136.74 98.40
C GLU A 536 4.39 -137.52 99.09
N ARG A 537 5.46 -136.83 99.50
CA ARG A 537 6.57 -137.42 100.29
C ARG A 537 6.21 -137.68 101.75
N GLU A 538 5.24 -136.95 102.29
CA GLU A 538 4.74 -137.17 103.65
C GLU A 538 3.74 -138.34 103.66
N ASN A 539 2.78 -138.39 102.72
CA ASN A 539 1.84 -139.51 102.55
C ASN A 539 2.54 -140.87 102.32
N ARG A 540 3.60 -140.92 101.50
CA ARG A 540 4.35 -142.17 101.28
C ARG A 540 4.99 -142.70 102.56
N LYS A 541 5.52 -141.80 103.40
CA LYS A 541 6.08 -142.13 104.73
C LYS A 541 5.03 -142.54 105.76
N TYR A 542 3.78 -142.10 105.62
CA TYR A 542 2.67 -142.57 106.46
C TYR A 542 2.27 -144.01 106.13
N LEU A 543 2.31 -144.40 104.85
CA LEU A 543 2.00 -145.77 104.42
C LEU A 543 3.03 -146.77 104.97
N ASP A 544 4.32 -146.52 104.75
CA ASP A 544 5.41 -147.37 105.24
C ASP A 544 5.36 -147.53 106.77
N ARG A 545 5.12 -146.42 107.49
CA ARG A 545 5.01 -146.42 108.96
C ARG A 545 3.78 -147.15 109.51
N LEU A 546 2.67 -147.23 108.75
CA LEU A 546 1.50 -148.01 109.18
C LEU A 546 1.83 -149.50 109.25
N THR A 547 2.49 -150.03 108.21
CA THR A 547 2.93 -151.44 108.18
C THR A 547 3.99 -151.78 109.24
N GLU A 548 4.79 -150.81 109.69
CA GLU A 548 5.75 -151.02 110.78
C GLU A 548 5.12 -150.88 112.18
N MET A 549 4.21 -149.91 112.38
CA MET A 549 3.48 -149.71 113.65
C MET A 549 2.59 -150.90 114.01
N GLU A 550 1.96 -151.55 113.03
CA GLU A 550 1.12 -152.73 113.27
C GLU A 550 1.91 -153.91 113.83
N ASN A 551 3.16 -154.09 113.37
CA ASN A 551 4.10 -155.08 113.91
C ASN A 551 4.66 -154.69 115.28
N GLN A 552 4.74 -153.39 115.60
CA GLN A 552 5.20 -152.91 116.92
C GLN A 552 4.10 -152.94 118.00
N ASN A 553 2.82 -152.78 117.65
CA ASN A 553 1.70 -152.84 118.62
C ASN A 553 1.64 -154.18 119.37
N ASN A 554 1.89 -155.29 118.68
CA ASN A 554 1.96 -156.64 119.28
C ASN A 554 3.14 -156.82 120.26
N ASN A 555 4.14 -155.92 120.25
CA ASN A 555 5.33 -155.96 121.11
C ASN A 555 5.26 -154.91 122.24
N LEU A 556 4.59 -153.77 121.99
CA LEU A 556 4.47 -152.68 122.95
C LEU A 556 3.35 -152.88 123.97
N THR A 557 2.34 -153.72 123.72
CA THR A 557 1.36 -154.12 124.75
C THR A 557 2.03 -154.84 125.94
N VAL A 558 3.17 -155.49 125.71
CA VAL A 558 4.01 -156.14 126.74
C VAL A 558 4.93 -155.12 127.45
N LYS A 559 5.03 -153.89 126.97
CA LYS A 559 5.97 -152.89 127.47
C LYS A 559 5.28 -151.62 127.98
N ILE A 560 5.58 -151.36 129.25
CA ILE A 560 5.90 -150.00 129.71
C ILE A 560 4.66 -149.13 130.01
N SER A 561 3.69 -149.78 130.66
CA SER A 561 2.97 -149.25 131.85
C SER A 561 3.90 -148.57 132.88
N GLU A 562 5.21 -148.82 132.81
CA GLU A 562 6.32 -148.14 133.49
C GLU A 562 6.43 -146.61 133.19
N GLN A 563 6.03 -146.15 131.99
CA GLN A 563 6.21 -144.74 131.58
C GLN A 563 5.17 -143.76 132.12
N GLN A 564 4.08 -144.25 132.74
CA GLN A 564 3.03 -143.41 133.34
C GLN A 564 3.49 -142.62 134.59
N ARG A 565 4.79 -142.69 134.93
CA ARG A 565 5.37 -142.18 136.18
C ARG A 565 6.04 -140.80 136.09
N ILE A 566 6.36 -140.29 134.89
CA ILE A 566 7.38 -139.21 134.73
C ILE A 566 6.83 -137.85 134.21
N LEU A 567 5.77 -137.81 133.39
CA LEU A 567 5.35 -136.58 132.69
C LEU A 567 4.47 -135.63 133.53
N LYS A 568 4.90 -135.29 134.76
CA LYS A 568 4.16 -134.42 135.70
C LYS A 568 4.79 -133.03 135.91
N GLU A 569 5.94 -132.72 135.30
CA GLU A 569 6.84 -131.67 135.81
C GLU A 569 7.20 -130.51 134.83
N GLN A 570 6.62 -130.43 133.63
CA GLN A 570 7.12 -129.52 132.56
C GLN A 570 6.15 -128.43 132.05
N GLU A 571 5.10 -128.09 132.79
CA GLU A 571 3.99 -127.29 132.22
C GLU A 571 4.14 -125.74 132.29
N ASP A 572 4.98 -125.19 133.18
CA ASP A 572 4.81 -123.79 133.62
C ASP A 572 5.87 -122.74 133.18
N THR A 573 6.99 -123.14 132.58
CA THR A 573 8.24 -122.32 132.69
C THR A 573 8.26 -120.98 131.91
N ILE A 574 7.62 -120.86 130.73
CA ILE A 574 7.92 -119.74 129.79
C ILE A 574 6.67 -118.95 129.34
N ARG A 575 5.95 -118.33 130.29
CA ARG A 575 4.98 -117.25 130.02
C ARG A 575 5.65 -115.85 129.90
N LYS A 576 6.94 -115.77 129.56
CA LYS A 576 7.85 -114.70 130.04
C LYS A 576 8.64 -113.90 128.99
N PHE A 577 8.14 -113.71 127.75
CA PHE A 577 8.75 -112.77 126.79
C PHE A 577 7.77 -111.77 126.19
N ASN A 578 7.23 -110.95 127.10
CA ASN A 578 6.34 -109.82 126.85
C ASN A 578 7.14 -108.55 126.47
N LYS A 579 6.53 -107.66 125.68
CA LYS A 579 6.83 -106.20 125.53
C LYS A 579 8.19 -105.75 124.93
N ASP A 580 8.11 -104.80 124.00
CA ASP A 580 8.47 -103.36 124.16
C ASP A 580 8.10 -102.61 122.87
N HIS A 581 7.50 -101.40 122.77
CA HIS A 581 6.95 -100.37 123.68
C HIS A 581 7.68 -99.00 123.86
N LYS A 582 7.82 -98.24 122.75
CA LYS A 582 7.86 -96.75 122.62
C LYS A 582 9.10 -95.95 123.12
N GLN A 583 9.46 -94.86 122.40
CA GLN A 583 9.33 -93.44 122.86
C GLN A 583 9.94 -92.34 121.91
N ALA A 584 9.49 -91.08 122.09
CA ALA A 584 10.15 -89.76 121.85
C ALA A 584 10.35 -89.13 120.41
N LYS A 585 10.60 -87.81 120.17
CA LYS A 585 10.15 -86.49 120.77
C LYS A 585 10.70 -85.18 120.05
N ILE A 586 9.83 -84.30 119.49
CA ILE A 586 9.91 -82.78 119.36
C ILE A 586 10.67 -81.98 118.21
N TRP A 587 10.05 -80.83 117.81
CA TRP A 587 10.46 -79.53 117.13
C TRP A 587 10.42 -79.27 115.56
N PHE A 588 10.06 -78.01 115.22
CA PHE A 588 9.87 -77.24 113.94
C PHE A 588 11.13 -76.40 113.50
N PRO A 589 11.14 -75.47 112.48
CA PRO A 589 10.45 -75.30 111.15
C PRO A 589 11.41 -74.90 109.95
N SER A 590 10.95 -74.78 108.68
CA SER A 590 11.58 -73.89 107.64
C SER A 590 10.92 -73.75 106.24
N SER A 591 11.41 -72.76 105.45
CA SER A 591 11.12 -72.38 104.03
C SER A 591 9.73 -71.75 103.75
N LYS A 592 9.56 -70.55 103.15
CA LYS A 592 10.41 -69.52 102.50
C LYS A 592 10.99 -69.87 101.11
N LEU A 593 10.18 -69.76 100.05
CA LEU A 593 10.66 -69.79 98.64
C LEU A 593 9.81 -69.03 97.59
N ASN A 594 8.70 -68.37 97.94
CA ASN A 594 7.78 -67.73 96.97
C ASN A 594 7.61 -66.21 97.19
N LEU A 595 8.66 -65.42 96.89
CA LEU A 595 8.55 -63.95 96.78
C LEU A 595 9.47 -63.40 95.65
N GLN A 596 10.76 -63.74 95.69
CA GLN A 596 11.81 -63.33 94.73
C GLN A 596 11.65 -63.85 93.28
N VAL A 597 10.56 -64.57 92.99
CA VAL A 597 10.18 -65.02 91.64
C VAL A 597 9.08 -64.12 91.06
N ALA A 598 8.28 -63.46 91.91
CA ALA A 598 7.31 -62.45 91.50
C ALA A 598 7.99 -61.12 91.18
N GLU A 599 8.91 -60.66 92.04
CA GLU A 599 9.69 -59.41 91.86
C GLU A 599 10.35 -59.34 90.47
N ARG A 600 11.19 -60.32 90.12
CA ARG A 600 11.92 -60.33 88.84
C ARG A 600 11.02 -60.27 87.60
N LYS A 601 9.82 -60.87 87.66
CA LYS A 601 8.85 -60.82 86.54
C LYS A 601 8.13 -59.47 86.42
N MET A 602 8.08 -58.68 87.49
CA MET A 602 7.59 -57.30 87.43
C MET A 602 8.70 -56.36 86.90
N GLU A 603 9.95 -56.59 87.33
CA GLU A 603 11.15 -55.88 86.84
C GLU A 603 11.32 -56.02 85.31
N GLU A 604 11.30 -57.26 84.79
CA GLU A 604 11.41 -57.57 83.36
C GLU A 604 10.29 -56.94 82.51
N LEU A 605 9.09 -56.80 83.08
CA LEU A 605 7.96 -56.18 82.40
C LEU A 605 8.13 -54.66 82.34
N ALA A 606 8.50 -54.04 83.46
CA ALA A 606 8.71 -52.59 83.57
C ALA A 606 9.83 -52.10 82.64
N GLU A 607 10.96 -52.81 82.60
CA GLU A 607 12.10 -52.48 81.73
C GLU A 607 11.71 -52.55 80.24
N LYS A 608 10.90 -53.54 79.86
CA LYS A 608 10.40 -53.69 78.48
C LYS A 608 9.46 -52.56 78.06
N TYR A 609 8.65 -52.01 78.99
CA TYR A 609 7.89 -50.80 78.75
C TYR A 609 8.78 -49.55 78.68
N ARG A 610 9.82 -49.45 79.52
CA ARG A 610 10.78 -48.33 79.50
C ARG A 610 11.48 -48.20 78.15
N ILE A 611 12.06 -49.30 77.64
CA ILE A 611 12.73 -49.35 76.33
C ILE A 611 11.76 -48.95 75.21
N ASN A 612 10.53 -49.46 75.21
CA ASN A 612 9.51 -49.10 74.21
C ASN A 612 9.18 -47.60 74.24
N ILE A 613 9.10 -46.97 75.41
CA ILE A 613 8.85 -45.53 75.55
C ILE A 613 10.06 -44.72 75.06
N GLU A 614 11.29 -45.09 75.45
CA GLU A 614 12.52 -44.43 75.00
C GLU A 614 12.72 -44.52 73.48
N ASP A 615 12.39 -45.66 72.87
CA ASP A 615 12.39 -45.85 71.42
C ASP A 615 11.34 -44.98 70.71
N ASN A 616 10.12 -44.89 71.23
CA ASN A 616 9.08 -44.01 70.68
C ASN A 616 9.44 -42.53 70.82
N VAL A 617 10.03 -42.11 71.94
CA VAL A 617 10.53 -40.73 72.14
C VAL A 617 11.66 -40.41 71.16
N ARG A 618 12.59 -41.34 70.93
CA ARG A 618 13.66 -41.20 69.92
C ARG A 618 13.09 -41.05 68.50
N LEU A 619 12.11 -41.87 68.15
CA LEU A 619 11.45 -41.82 66.83
C LEU A 619 10.66 -40.52 66.64
N LEU A 620 10.00 -40.01 67.68
CA LEU A 620 9.31 -38.71 67.66
C LEU A 620 10.30 -37.55 67.48
N TYR A 621 11.43 -37.55 68.20
CA TYR A 621 12.48 -36.54 68.02
C TYR A 621 13.05 -36.51 66.59
N GLN A 622 13.24 -37.68 65.97
CA GLN A 622 13.68 -37.76 64.57
C GLN A 622 12.61 -37.25 63.60
N ARG A 623 11.33 -37.59 63.83
CA ARG A 623 10.20 -37.05 63.03
C ARG A 623 10.06 -35.54 63.15
N ILE A 624 10.24 -34.97 64.35
CA ILE A 624 10.22 -33.52 64.59
C ILE A 624 11.34 -32.84 63.80
N ARG A 625 12.59 -33.32 63.89
CA ARG A 625 13.72 -32.77 63.11
C ARG A 625 13.48 -32.77 61.60
N VAL A 626 12.91 -33.85 61.05
CA VAL A 626 12.58 -33.94 59.62
C VAL A 626 11.47 -32.96 59.25
N ALA A 627 10.43 -32.83 60.08
CA ALA A 627 9.36 -31.85 59.86
C ALA A 627 9.86 -30.40 59.95
N GLU A 628 10.73 -30.08 60.92
CA GLU A 628 11.39 -28.77 61.05
C GLU A 628 12.27 -28.45 59.84
N GLN A 629 13.02 -29.43 59.32
CA GLN A 629 13.84 -29.24 58.13
C GLN A 629 12.97 -28.98 56.89
N ILE A 630 11.97 -29.82 56.62
CA ILE A 630 11.01 -29.62 55.51
C ILE A 630 10.29 -28.27 55.65
N HIS A 631 9.93 -27.84 56.86
CA HIS A 631 9.28 -26.54 57.07
C HIS A 631 10.25 -25.37 56.80
N ASN A 632 11.53 -25.50 57.12
CA ASN A 632 12.53 -24.48 56.80
C ASN A 632 12.87 -24.44 55.30
N GLU A 633 12.97 -25.60 54.65
CA GLU A 633 13.17 -25.71 53.20
C GLU A 633 11.99 -25.10 52.41
N ASN A 634 10.75 -25.42 52.81
CA ASN A 634 9.55 -24.79 52.26
C ASN A 634 9.53 -23.27 52.50
N LYS A 635 9.87 -22.81 53.70
CA LYS A 635 9.92 -21.38 54.06
C LYS A 635 10.94 -20.61 53.20
N GLU A 636 12.11 -21.18 52.98
CA GLU A 636 13.15 -20.59 52.13
C GLU A 636 12.78 -20.68 50.64
N GLY A 637 12.02 -21.71 50.23
CA GLY A 637 11.40 -21.82 48.90
C GLY A 637 10.37 -20.70 48.63
N TYR A 638 9.42 -20.48 49.55
CA TYR A 638 8.46 -19.37 49.46
C TYR A 638 9.14 -18.01 49.43
N LYS A 639 10.22 -17.82 50.22
CA LYS A 639 11.04 -16.60 50.20
C LYS A 639 11.70 -16.38 48.83
N LYS A 640 12.41 -17.38 48.30
CA LYS A 640 13.02 -17.30 46.95
C LYS A 640 11.99 -17.02 45.85
N MET A 641 10.81 -17.61 45.94
CA MET A 641 9.73 -17.37 44.98
C MET A 641 9.14 -15.96 45.09
N LYS A 642 8.97 -15.43 46.31
CA LYS A 642 8.59 -14.02 46.53
C LYS A 642 9.65 -13.06 45.98
N ASP A 643 10.92 -13.30 46.29
CA ASP A 643 12.05 -12.48 45.83
C ASP A 643 12.15 -12.49 44.29
N TRP A 644 11.85 -13.63 43.65
CA TRP A 644 11.75 -13.76 42.19
C TRP A 644 10.62 -12.90 41.60
N TYR A 645 9.40 -12.98 42.16
CA TYR A 645 8.29 -12.12 41.74
C TYR A 645 8.60 -10.62 41.95
N GLU A 646 9.30 -10.25 43.03
CA GLU A 646 9.72 -8.86 43.28
C GLU A 646 10.86 -8.38 42.37
N THR A 647 11.69 -9.29 41.82
CA THR A 647 12.60 -8.96 40.71
C THR A 647 11.86 -8.83 39.38
N GLU A 648 10.93 -9.71 39.02
CA GLU A 648 10.22 -9.62 37.73
C GLU A 648 9.27 -8.41 37.69
N ILE A 649 8.53 -8.12 38.78
CA ILE A 649 7.68 -6.92 38.87
C ILE A 649 8.49 -5.63 38.72
N ARG A 650 9.74 -5.62 39.22
CA ARG A 650 10.68 -4.51 39.05
C ARG A 650 11.19 -4.40 37.61
N GLY A 651 11.63 -5.50 37.01
CA GLY A 651 12.04 -5.54 35.60
C GLY A 651 10.90 -5.17 34.64
N LEU A 652 9.65 -5.55 34.96
CA LEU A 652 8.45 -5.12 34.23
C LEU A 652 8.16 -3.62 34.40
N LYS A 653 8.35 -3.04 35.60
CA LYS A 653 8.27 -1.58 35.80
C LYS A 653 9.34 -0.82 35.03
N GLU A 654 10.58 -1.30 35.02
CA GLU A 654 11.69 -0.70 34.28
C GLU A 654 11.42 -0.74 32.76
N LYS A 655 10.97 -1.89 32.24
CA LYS A 655 10.47 -2.00 30.86
C LYS A 655 9.34 -0.99 30.60
N LEU A 656 8.34 -0.88 31.48
CA LEU A 656 7.23 0.10 31.36
C LEU A 656 7.73 1.55 31.28
N ALA A 657 8.70 1.93 32.11
CA ALA A 657 9.30 3.27 32.07
C ALA A 657 10.00 3.56 30.72
N THR A 658 10.61 2.56 30.07
CA THR A 658 11.19 2.75 28.72
C THR A 658 10.13 2.97 27.62
N TYR A 659 8.89 2.53 27.82
CA TYR A 659 7.77 2.81 26.90
C TYR A 659 7.06 4.15 27.20
N GLU A 660 7.26 4.72 28.38
CA GLU A 660 6.61 5.97 28.82
C GLU A 660 7.12 7.21 28.04
N ASP A 661 8.39 7.21 27.63
CA ASP A 661 8.99 8.30 26.84
C ASP A 661 8.57 8.29 25.35
N PRO A 662 8.50 7.13 24.64
CA PRO A 662 7.77 7.00 23.38
C PRO A 662 6.31 7.44 23.47
N ALA A 663 5.59 7.07 24.54
CA ALA A 663 4.20 7.49 24.74
C ALA A 663 4.06 9.01 24.92
N ARG A 664 5.00 9.64 25.63
CA ARG A 664 5.08 11.11 25.78
C ARG A 664 5.29 11.81 24.44
N LYS A 665 6.25 11.34 23.63
CA LYS A 665 6.49 11.84 22.27
C LYS A 665 5.28 11.66 21.35
N MET A 666 4.57 10.54 21.46
CA MET A 666 3.34 10.30 20.70
C MET A 666 2.20 11.25 21.11
N LYS A 667 2.13 11.64 22.39
CA LYS A 667 1.21 12.67 22.87
C LYS A 667 1.58 14.06 22.32
N GLU A 668 2.84 14.45 22.36
CA GLU A 668 3.34 15.72 21.80
C GLU A 668 3.07 15.83 20.29
N ILE A 669 3.25 14.74 19.54
CA ILE A 669 2.87 14.63 18.11
C ILE A 669 1.36 14.81 17.93
N SER A 670 0.52 14.19 18.77
CA SER A 670 -0.94 14.32 18.72
C SER A 670 -1.41 15.76 19.00
N GLU A 671 -0.82 16.42 20.00
CA GLU A 671 -1.12 17.81 20.34
C GLU A 671 -0.63 18.79 19.24
N THR A 672 0.53 18.52 18.64
CA THR A 672 1.03 19.25 17.46
C THR A 672 0.10 19.07 16.26
N ALA A 673 -0.30 17.84 15.95
CA ALA A 673 -1.22 17.54 14.84
C ALA A 673 -2.57 18.27 15.03
N LYS A 674 -3.11 18.25 16.26
CA LYS A 674 -4.33 18.97 16.62
C LYS A 674 -4.22 20.48 16.37
N GLY A 675 -3.07 21.09 16.68
CA GLY A 675 -2.76 22.48 16.32
C GLY A 675 -2.73 22.72 14.81
N THR A 676 -2.13 21.81 14.03
CA THR A 676 -2.11 21.92 12.55
C THR A 676 -3.49 21.77 11.92
N PHE A 677 -4.37 20.91 12.45
CA PHE A 677 -5.76 20.80 11.99
C PHE A 677 -6.55 22.09 12.26
N GLN A 678 -6.42 22.70 13.44
CA GLN A 678 -7.05 24.00 13.72
C GLN A 678 -6.53 25.12 12.80
N GLY A 679 -5.25 25.06 12.40
CA GLY A 679 -4.69 25.94 11.37
C GLY A 679 -5.29 25.71 9.98
N LEU A 680 -5.52 24.45 9.60
CA LEU A 680 -6.18 24.07 8.34
C LEU A 680 -7.66 24.51 8.33
N ASP A 681 -8.41 24.29 9.41
CA ASP A 681 -9.81 24.73 9.53
C ASP A 681 -9.93 26.26 9.35
N LEU A 682 -9.00 27.03 9.91
CA LEU A 682 -8.95 28.48 9.72
C LEU A 682 -8.61 28.90 8.28
N VAL A 683 -7.87 28.08 7.53
CA VAL A 683 -7.63 28.29 6.09
C VAL A 683 -8.88 27.93 5.27
N VAL A 684 -9.59 26.85 5.63
CA VAL A 684 -10.86 26.47 4.99
C VAL A 684 -11.92 27.58 5.15
N LEU A 685 -12.08 28.13 6.36
CA LEU A 685 -13.00 29.24 6.61
C LEU A 685 -12.68 30.48 5.76
N LYS A 686 -11.41 30.81 5.56
CA LYS A 686 -10.97 31.90 4.66
C LYS A 686 -11.24 31.58 3.19
N PHE A 687 -11.11 30.32 2.78
CA PHE A 687 -11.51 29.89 1.43
C PHE A 687 -13.02 30.00 1.21
N GLU A 688 -13.85 29.61 2.18
CA GLU A 688 -15.30 29.80 2.10
C GLU A 688 -15.72 31.27 2.01
N GLU A 689 -15.08 32.14 2.78
CA GLU A 689 -15.32 33.59 2.72
C GLU A 689 -14.88 34.17 1.37
N GLY A 690 -13.73 33.73 0.84
CA GLY A 690 -13.30 34.03 -0.52
C GLY A 690 -14.33 33.60 -1.58
N HIS A 691 -14.82 32.36 -1.50
CA HIS A 691 -15.85 31.83 -2.39
C HIS A 691 -17.17 32.61 -2.31
N LYS A 692 -17.63 32.99 -1.10
CA LYS A 692 -18.80 33.87 -0.92
C LYS A 692 -18.60 35.23 -1.59
N ASN A 693 -17.41 35.81 -1.46
CA ASN A 693 -17.06 37.07 -2.12
C ASN A 693 -17.01 36.96 -3.65
N PHE A 694 -16.45 35.89 -4.21
CA PHE A 694 -16.49 35.63 -5.65
C PHE A 694 -17.92 35.42 -6.16
N LEU A 695 -18.76 34.65 -5.46
CA LEU A 695 -20.18 34.46 -5.81
C LEU A 695 -20.96 35.77 -5.79
N ASN A 696 -20.67 36.67 -4.85
CA ASN A 696 -21.26 38.02 -4.80
C ASN A 696 -20.81 38.87 -6.01
N GLN A 697 -19.53 38.82 -6.39
CA GLN A 697 -19.02 39.52 -7.57
C GLN A 697 -19.63 38.98 -8.88
N ILE A 698 -19.72 37.66 -9.03
CA ILE A 698 -20.37 36.99 -10.17
C ILE A 698 -21.85 37.38 -10.24
N SER A 699 -22.56 37.40 -9.12
CA SER A 699 -23.97 37.81 -9.06
C SER A 699 -24.17 39.27 -9.49
N LYS A 700 -23.29 40.18 -9.05
CA LYS A 700 -23.31 41.58 -9.50
C LYS A 700 -23.05 41.68 -11.01
N MET A 701 -21.99 41.04 -11.50
CA MET A 701 -21.63 41.04 -12.91
C MET A 701 -22.73 40.44 -13.81
N SER A 702 -23.46 39.44 -13.31
CA SER A 702 -24.63 38.86 -13.98
C SER A 702 -25.79 39.87 -14.10
N ASN A 703 -26.08 40.61 -13.03
CA ASN A 703 -27.10 41.67 -13.04
C ASN A 703 -26.72 42.84 -13.96
N ASP A 704 -25.43 43.23 -13.97
CA ASP A 704 -24.90 44.26 -14.86
C ASP A 704 -24.98 43.80 -16.34
N LEU A 705 -24.69 42.51 -16.62
CA LEU A 705 -24.80 41.90 -17.95
C LEU A 705 -26.26 41.80 -18.43
N GLU A 706 -27.20 41.41 -17.57
CA GLU A 706 -28.63 41.36 -17.92
C GLU A 706 -29.18 42.76 -18.17
N SER A 707 -28.71 43.77 -17.41
CA SER A 707 -29.03 45.18 -17.65
C SER A 707 -28.53 45.66 -19.02
N ALA A 708 -27.28 45.31 -19.39
CA ALA A 708 -26.73 45.61 -20.71
C ALA A 708 -27.50 44.88 -21.84
N LYS A 709 -27.86 43.61 -21.63
CA LYS A 709 -28.70 42.81 -22.55
C LYS A 709 -30.09 43.43 -22.74
N MET A 710 -30.73 43.91 -21.68
CA MET A 710 -32.00 44.64 -21.77
C MET A 710 -31.86 45.96 -22.54
N TRP A 711 -30.77 46.70 -22.34
CA TRP A 711 -30.46 47.90 -23.13
C TRP A 711 -30.26 47.58 -24.63
N VAL A 712 -29.47 46.54 -24.95
CA VAL A 712 -29.22 46.10 -26.33
C VAL A 712 -30.51 45.63 -27.02
N THR A 713 -31.40 44.88 -26.35
CA THR A 713 -32.68 44.52 -26.97
C THR A 713 -33.59 45.75 -27.14
N GLY A 714 -33.47 46.76 -26.29
CA GLY A 714 -34.18 48.04 -26.40
C GLY A 714 -33.74 48.83 -27.62
N THR A 715 -32.43 49.08 -27.75
CA THR A 715 -31.87 49.79 -28.91
C THR A 715 -32.06 49.00 -30.21
N ALA A 716 -31.98 47.66 -30.20
CA ALA A 716 -32.29 46.84 -31.37
C ALA A 716 -33.77 46.92 -31.81
N ARG A 717 -34.72 47.07 -30.86
CA ARG A 717 -36.13 47.34 -31.17
C ARG A 717 -36.31 48.74 -31.78
N GLU A 718 -35.62 49.74 -31.24
CA GLU A 718 -35.67 51.10 -31.78
C GLU A 718 -35.06 51.20 -33.18
N ILE A 719 -33.92 50.55 -33.42
CA ILE A 719 -33.28 50.48 -34.75
C ILE A 719 -34.20 49.81 -35.78
N LYS A 720 -34.98 48.80 -35.40
CA LYS A 720 -36.01 48.21 -36.28
C LYS A 720 -37.13 49.20 -36.60
N ARG A 721 -37.62 49.96 -35.61
CA ARG A 721 -38.64 51.01 -35.80
C ARG A 721 -38.13 52.13 -36.73
N LEU A 722 -36.93 52.64 -36.48
CA LEU A 722 -36.31 53.68 -37.29
C LEU A 722 -36.02 53.21 -38.71
N ARG A 723 -35.57 51.96 -38.91
CA ARG A 723 -35.40 51.36 -40.24
C ARG A 723 -36.72 51.34 -41.01
N HIS A 724 -37.80 50.84 -40.40
CA HIS A 724 -39.12 50.82 -41.03
C HIS A 724 -39.63 52.22 -41.37
N ASN A 725 -39.42 53.20 -40.50
CA ASN A 725 -39.76 54.60 -40.79
C ASN A 725 -38.97 55.15 -41.99
N VAL A 726 -37.67 54.82 -42.10
CA VAL A 726 -36.83 55.21 -43.25
C VAL A 726 -37.27 54.51 -44.54
N GLU A 727 -37.65 53.23 -44.47
CA GLU A 727 -38.20 52.49 -45.62
C GLU A 727 -39.52 53.13 -46.11
N CYS A 728 -40.45 53.46 -45.20
CA CYS A 728 -41.71 54.14 -45.55
C CYS A 728 -41.50 55.58 -46.07
N LEU A 729 -40.48 56.30 -45.60
CA LEU A 729 -40.11 57.61 -46.15
C LEU A 729 -39.44 57.49 -47.53
N ALA A 730 -38.68 56.42 -47.77
CA ALA A 730 -38.08 56.13 -49.07
C ALA A 730 -39.14 55.75 -50.12
N THR A 731 -40.16 54.95 -49.77
CA THR A 731 -41.26 54.68 -50.70
C THR A 731 -42.06 55.94 -51.02
N GLN A 732 -42.35 56.77 -50.02
CA GLN A 732 -43.00 58.08 -50.23
C GLN A 732 -42.16 59.03 -51.08
N LEU A 733 -40.83 59.00 -50.96
CA LEU A 733 -39.93 59.79 -51.80
C LEU A 733 -39.96 59.31 -53.26
N ASN A 734 -39.89 57.98 -53.48
CA ASN A 734 -39.99 57.39 -54.82
C ASN A 734 -41.35 57.71 -55.48
N GLU A 735 -42.46 57.57 -54.75
CA GLU A 735 -43.80 57.97 -55.21
C GLU A 735 -43.86 59.46 -55.60
N LYS A 736 -43.07 60.32 -54.95
CA LYS A 736 -42.98 61.74 -55.28
C LYS A 736 -42.05 62.01 -56.47
N GLU A 737 -40.96 61.27 -56.62
CA GLU A 737 -40.07 61.32 -57.78
C GLU A 737 -40.77 60.84 -59.06
N GLU A 738 -41.59 59.78 -58.97
CA GLU A 738 -42.47 59.33 -60.05
C GLU A 738 -43.53 60.39 -60.42
N GLN A 739 -44.18 61.00 -59.43
CA GLN A 739 -45.12 62.11 -59.65
C GLN A 739 -44.43 63.33 -60.28
N GLU A 740 -43.21 63.64 -59.87
CA GLU A 740 -42.40 64.71 -60.46
C GLU A 740 -41.96 64.36 -61.90
N GLY A 741 -41.66 63.08 -62.18
CA GLY A 741 -41.43 62.55 -63.53
C GLY A 741 -42.62 62.78 -64.46
N VAL A 742 -43.82 62.34 -64.05
CA VAL A 742 -45.07 62.55 -64.80
C VAL A 742 -45.39 64.04 -65.01
N LEU A 743 -44.97 64.91 -64.08
CA LEU A 743 -45.08 66.37 -64.26
C LEU A 743 -44.01 66.93 -65.20
N ARG A 744 -42.77 66.44 -65.16
CA ARG A 744 -41.70 66.79 -66.11
C ARG A 744 -42.09 66.43 -67.54
N ASP A 745 -42.65 65.25 -67.76
CA ASP A 745 -43.09 64.79 -69.07
C ASP A 745 -44.21 65.69 -69.63
N LYS A 746 -45.23 65.98 -68.82
CA LYS A 746 -46.31 66.93 -69.19
C LYS A 746 -45.80 68.34 -69.48
N VAL A 747 -44.81 68.82 -68.73
CA VAL A 747 -44.15 70.11 -69.01
C VAL A 747 -43.37 70.05 -70.32
N CYS A 748 -42.82 68.89 -70.69
CA CYS A 748 -42.16 68.68 -71.98
C CYS A 748 -43.17 68.66 -73.14
N GLU A 749 -44.29 67.95 -73.00
CA GLU A 749 -45.41 67.96 -73.96
C GLU A 749 -45.95 69.38 -74.18
N LEU A 750 -46.22 70.12 -73.09
CA LEU A 750 -46.69 71.50 -73.15
C LEU A 750 -45.67 72.46 -73.78
N LYS A 751 -44.36 72.20 -73.60
CA LYS A 751 -43.30 72.96 -74.26
C LYS A 751 -43.26 72.67 -75.77
N VAL A 752 -43.53 71.43 -76.19
CA VAL A 752 -43.65 71.07 -77.62
C VAL A 752 -44.91 71.69 -78.23
N SER A 753 -46.06 71.66 -77.56
CA SER A 753 -47.28 72.30 -78.08
C SER A 753 -47.13 73.83 -78.14
N ALA A 754 -46.54 74.47 -77.13
CA ALA A 754 -46.25 75.91 -77.14
C ALA A 754 -45.26 76.29 -78.25
N SER A 755 -44.29 75.43 -78.57
CA SER A 755 -43.37 75.65 -79.70
C SER A 755 -44.10 75.59 -81.04
N LYS A 756 -45.06 74.67 -81.22
CA LYS A 756 -45.91 74.61 -82.42
C LYS A 756 -46.84 75.80 -82.52
N GLU A 757 -47.50 76.18 -81.42
CA GLU A 757 -48.37 77.37 -81.37
C GLU A 757 -47.59 78.66 -81.66
N ALA A 758 -46.32 78.74 -81.25
CA ALA A 758 -45.43 79.86 -81.60
C ALA A 758 -45.04 79.86 -83.10
N GLU A 759 -44.83 78.70 -83.71
CA GLU A 759 -44.56 78.56 -85.14
C GLU A 759 -45.80 78.86 -86.00
N GLU A 760 -46.98 78.39 -85.58
CA GLU A 760 -48.27 78.75 -86.16
C GLU A 760 -48.55 80.25 -86.04
N LYS A 761 -48.32 80.86 -84.86
CA LYS A 761 -48.40 82.32 -84.69
C LYS A 761 -47.42 83.07 -85.57
N LEU A 762 -46.18 82.61 -85.70
CA LEU A 762 -45.19 83.22 -86.60
C LEU A 762 -45.67 83.19 -88.06
N ASN A 763 -46.32 82.10 -88.50
CA ASN A 763 -46.88 81.99 -89.84
C ASN A 763 -48.14 82.86 -90.02
N MET A 764 -49.00 82.96 -88.99
CA MET A 764 -50.11 83.92 -88.96
C MET A 764 -49.63 85.38 -88.99
N THR A 765 -48.52 85.72 -88.32
CA THR A 765 -47.91 87.06 -88.37
C THR A 765 -47.36 87.38 -89.75
N LYS A 766 -46.72 86.43 -90.45
CA LYS A 766 -46.32 86.61 -91.87
C LYS A 766 -47.53 86.88 -92.77
N GLY A 767 -48.63 86.15 -92.56
CA GLY A 767 -49.89 86.38 -93.28
C GLY A 767 -50.52 87.74 -92.97
N LEU A 768 -50.45 88.20 -91.71
CA LEU A 768 -50.85 89.55 -91.32
C LEU A 768 -50.01 90.63 -92.00
N SER A 769 -48.69 90.49 -92.05
CA SER A 769 -47.84 91.47 -92.77
C SER A 769 -48.09 91.50 -94.27
N GLN A 770 -48.46 90.37 -94.90
CA GLN A 770 -48.89 90.34 -96.30
C GLN A 770 -50.25 91.02 -96.52
N LEU A 771 -51.19 90.86 -95.58
CA LEU A 771 -52.46 91.59 -95.57
C LEU A 771 -52.27 93.09 -95.31
N GLU A 772 -51.35 93.45 -94.42
CA GLU A 772 -50.97 94.84 -94.11
C GLU A 772 -50.31 95.53 -95.31
N GLU A 773 -49.46 94.82 -96.06
CA GLU A 773 -48.94 95.29 -97.36
C GLU A 773 -50.06 95.44 -98.40
N GLN A 774 -51.02 94.50 -98.48
CA GLN A 774 -52.18 94.64 -99.36
C GLN A 774 -53.08 95.82 -98.98
N VAL A 775 -53.30 96.06 -97.69
CA VAL A 775 -54.04 97.24 -97.19
C VAL A 775 -53.28 98.51 -97.53
N GLY A 776 -51.97 98.59 -97.28
CA GLY A 776 -51.13 99.75 -97.66
C GLY A 776 -50.98 99.97 -99.17
N ASN A 777 -51.33 98.98 -100.00
CA ASN A 777 -51.48 99.13 -101.45
C ASN A 777 -52.86 99.73 -101.80
N LEU A 778 -53.93 99.21 -101.21
CA LEU A 778 -55.30 99.71 -101.40
C LEU A 778 -55.49 101.13 -100.83
N GLU A 779 -54.87 101.46 -99.70
CA GLU A 779 -54.88 102.81 -99.11
C GLU A 779 -54.20 103.84 -100.03
N ARG A 780 -53.13 103.44 -100.74
CA ARG A 780 -52.51 104.30 -101.77
C ARG A 780 -53.43 104.46 -102.98
N GLU A 781 -53.98 103.37 -103.49
CA GLU A 781 -54.92 103.41 -104.63
C GLU A 781 -56.21 104.22 -104.31
N LEU A 782 -56.64 104.24 -103.05
CA LEU A 782 -57.75 105.06 -102.57
C LEU A 782 -57.33 106.54 -102.46
N LYS A 783 -56.15 106.81 -101.91
CA LYS A 783 -55.60 108.16 -101.80
C LYS A 783 -55.33 108.82 -103.16
N ASP A 784 -54.80 108.07 -104.12
CA ASP A 784 -54.61 108.55 -105.50
C ASP A 784 -55.96 108.94 -106.13
N LYS A 785 -57.04 108.18 -105.85
CA LYS A 785 -58.41 108.51 -106.28
C LYS A 785 -59.02 109.70 -105.55
N ASP A 786 -58.69 109.90 -104.27
CA ASP A 786 -59.09 111.11 -103.53
C ASP A 786 -58.39 112.36 -104.09
N GLU A 787 -57.12 112.23 -104.50
CA GLU A 787 -56.37 113.29 -105.20
C GLU A 787 -56.98 113.58 -106.60
N ASP A 788 -57.33 112.55 -107.38
CA ASP A 788 -58.10 112.70 -108.64
C ASP A 788 -59.46 113.36 -108.40
N LEU A 789 -60.16 113.02 -107.31
CA LEU A 789 -61.43 113.65 -106.93
C LEU A 789 -61.26 115.12 -106.49
N LEU A 790 -60.13 115.47 -105.87
CA LEU A 790 -59.77 116.86 -105.58
C LEU A 790 -59.53 117.65 -106.87
N ILE A 791 -58.78 117.09 -107.82
CA ILE A 791 -58.54 117.67 -109.16
C ILE A 791 -59.86 117.86 -109.92
N LEU A 792 -60.72 116.83 -109.99
CA LEU A 792 -62.05 116.92 -110.61
C LEU A 792 -62.96 117.91 -109.85
N GLY A 793 -62.74 118.10 -108.55
CA GLY A 793 -63.34 119.16 -107.75
C GLY A 793 -62.85 120.56 -108.16
N GLU A 794 -61.55 120.70 -108.43
CA GLU A 794 -60.90 121.91 -108.95
C GLU A 794 -61.45 122.28 -110.34
N GLU A 795 -61.56 121.30 -111.25
CA GLU A 795 -62.14 121.47 -112.58
C GLU A 795 -63.61 121.89 -112.51
N LYS A 796 -64.41 121.29 -111.61
CA LYS A 796 -65.79 121.73 -111.36
C LYS A 796 -65.85 123.15 -110.78
N ARG A 797 -64.94 123.51 -109.86
CA ARG A 797 -64.78 124.89 -109.34
C ARG A 797 -64.39 125.87 -110.46
N GLU A 798 -63.60 125.45 -111.44
CA GLU A 798 -63.21 126.25 -112.61
C GLU A 798 -64.36 126.41 -113.60
N ALA A 799 -65.06 125.32 -113.96
CA ALA A 799 -66.22 125.36 -114.83
C ALA A 799 -67.35 126.24 -114.26
N ILE A 800 -67.56 126.22 -112.94
CA ILE A 800 -68.47 127.14 -112.25
C ILE A 800 -67.98 128.59 -112.37
N ARG A 801 -66.69 128.88 -112.18
CA ARG A 801 -66.14 130.24 -112.35
C ARG A 801 -66.25 130.74 -113.79
N GLN A 802 -66.03 129.89 -114.79
CA GLN A 802 -66.25 130.23 -116.20
C GLN A 802 -67.73 130.50 -116.51
N LEU A 803 -68.65 129.71 -115.94
CA LEU A 803 -70.09 129.97 -116.03
C LEU A 803 -70.49 131.29 -115.35
N CYS A 804 -69.92 131.64 -114.20
CA CYS A 804 -70.13 132.95 -113.56
C CYS A 804 -69.67 134.09 -114.47
N VAL A 805 -68.46 134.03 -115.04
CA VAL A 805 -67.96 135.05 -115.99
C VAL A 805 -68.85 135.16 -117.24
N LEU A 806 -69.39 134.05 -117.73
CA LEU A 806 -70.34 134.05 -118.85
C LEU A 806 -71.69 134.69 -118.46
N ILE A 807 -72.18 134.41 -117.24
CA ILE A 807 -73.39 135.04 -116.69
C ILE A 807 -73.18 136.56 -116.52
N ASP A 808 -72.04 136.99 -115.96
CA ASP A 808 -71.70 138.40 -115.79
C ASP A 808 -71.56 139.12 -117.14
N HIS A 809 -70.99 138.46 -118.16
CA HIS A 809 -70.97 138.99 -119.53
C HIS A 809 -72.38 139.15 -120.11
N HIS A 810 -73.28 138.19 -119.88
CA HIS A 810 -74.67 138.30 -120.28
C HIS A 810 -75.46 139.36 -119.49
N GLN A 811 -75.18 139.54 -118.20
CA GLN A 811 -75.78 140.61 -117.38
C GLN A 811 -75.29 141.98 -117.83
N SER A 812 -73.98 142.18 -118.02
CA SER A 812 -73.42 143.41 -118.58
C SER A 812 -74.08 143.76 -119.92
N ARG A 813 -74.15 142.80 -120.86
CA ARG A 813 -74.81 143.04 -122.16
C ARG A 813 -76.31 143.26 -122.06
N TYR A 814 -76.97 142.75 -121.03
CA TYR A 814 -78.39 143.02 -120.77
C TYR A 814 -78.60 144.43 -120.20
N ASP A 815 -77.74 144.88 -119.28
CA ASP A 815 -77.76 146.23 -118.74
C ASP A 815 -77.32 147.28 -119.78
N ASP A 816 -76.35 146.98 -120.65
CA ASP A 816 -76.01 147.78 -121.84
C ASP A 816 -77.25 147.96 -122.75
N LEU A 817 -78.00 146.87 -123.01
CA LEU A 817 -79.20 146.89 -123.84
C LEU A 817 -80.34 147.69 -123.18
N LYS A 818 -80.49 147.56 -121.86
CA LYS A 818 -81.46 148.25 -121.02
C LYS A 818 -81.16 149.74 -120.87
N GLU A 819 -79.88 150.13 -120.82
CA GLU A 819 -79.47 151.53 -120.87
C GLU A 819 -79.68 152.11 -122.28
N ALA A 820 -79.36 151.35 -123.35
CA ALA A 820 -79.63 151.75 -124.73
C ALA A 820 -81.13 151.95 -125.02
N VAL A 821 -82.01 151.14 -124.42
CA VAL A 821 -83.47 151.34 -124.47
C VAL A 821 -83.89 152.56 -123.64
N SER A 822 -83.37 152.71 -122.42
CA SER A 822 -83.71 153.83 -121.52
C SER A 822 -83.29 155.19 -122.09
N LYS A 823 -82.19 155.26 -122.85
CA LYS A 823 -81.74 156.47 -123.54
C LYS A 823 -82.52 156.80 -124.82
N ARG A 824 -83.40 155.91 -125.32
CA ARG A 824 -84.08 156.08 -126.62
C ARG A 824 -85.49 156.70 -126.53
N SER A 825 -86.10 156.79 -125.35
CA SER A 825 -87.47 157.32 -125.15
C SER A 825 -87.55 158.81 -124.77
N ALA A 826 -86.43 159.49 -124.52
CA ALA A 826 -86.40 160.89 -124.05
C ALA A 826 -86.20 161.95 -125.16
N ALA A 827 -86.02 161.55 -126.43
CA ALA A 827 -85.45 162.42 -127.47
C ALA A 827 -86.38 162.78 -128.66
N ALA A 828 -87.68 162.45 -128.61
CA ALA A 828 -88.73 162.94 -129.51
C ALA A 828 -90.09 162.83 -128.79
N ARG A 829 -90.95 163.84 -128.61
CA ARG A 829 -91.06 165.22 -129.12
C ARG A 829 -91.43 165.36 -130.62
N SER A 830 -92.72 165.65 -130.88
CA SER A 830 -93.29 166.51 -131.95
C SER A 830 -92.83 166.30 -133.42
N ARG A 831 -93.68 166.07 -134.44
CA ARG A 831 -95.12 166.35 -134.71
C ARG A 831 -95.65 165.33 -135.76
N ALA A 832 -96.95 165.08 -135.98
CA ALA A 832 -98.19 165.27 -135.20
C ALA A 832 -99.36 164.55 -135.92
N VAL A 833 -100.36 164.09 -135.14
CA VAL A 833 -101.75 163.71 -135.53
C VAL A 833 -101.92 162.82 -136.77
N THR A 834 -102.08 161.51 -136.53
CA THR A 834 -103.44 160.94 -136.39
C THR A 834 -103.55 160.18 -135.08
#